data_AF-A0A954EBR3-F1
#
_entry.id   AF-A0A954EBR3-F1
#
_cell.length_a   1.000
_cell.length_b   1.000
_cell.length_c   1.000
_cell.angle_alpha   90.00
_cell.angle_beta   90.00
_cell.angle_gamma   90.00
#
_symmetry.space_group_name_H-M   'P 1'
#
loop_
_entity.id
_entity.type
_entity.pdbx_description
1 polymer ?
#
loop_
_entity_poly.entity_id
_entity_poly.type
_entity_poly.pdbx_seq_one_letter_code
_entity_poly.pdbx_strand_id
1 'polypeptide(L)'
;MLMAGCGTDNTAESPVSSQEIRSRQNAAMNALRAGNREETTQLVNWLVDHPPNVPEDLMQIAQIARSIERPELAISFYERMRNSSDNHNLIGLCMIADTLMYDQGQSHKAEEHFLKALEIAPQHGMALEGYAHLLQVQGRAWESVPYLIKALRAGQLSVRNLIVLGWINVPAENRPTLDLCLKHDPNDGYALLGLARIEHYHNQTEAAWKAIQKCVALLPENEEAQALYGELLLERNQFQPFLKWFETLSDQSRQHPDIQYVVGKWFELCGEHLSAAAWYHACIRSNPDHQDALFHLGNILVRINQPEIAQQILDRVALLEKLSLMIGNLHDNNPQEHPEWIKEAAAFTAQLGRIDEAAGWTEALLILDPLEFQAEQNLFTFNQQRASLPALRTSLPPEFLSNRSDFLPDPPPAPKASDLKQNSNLASEFTTPPAKISSRIHFEDLAEQTGMQFQFYSDPHHNAGGFYMYESMGGGGASSDYDLDGFPDLYWTQGCVWPPGTESGYNDQLFRNQDGQRFENRTVEAGIEELAFSQGVAAGDLNGDGFEDFYVANIGSNRIFYNNGDGTFSPADPPESAPSWTASAAIADLNGDGHADLYDVNYLSGEDLMTRLCKGAGTNHNCRPSYFLPAQDQIFLNNQSGGFVNLTETSGIKLPQGNGLGIIVAELDGVPGNDLFIANDFVPNYLMLNEGWKTTGLKFSEQAIPRGIAFDQDG
;
A
#
# COMPACT_ATOMS: atom_id res chain seq x y z
N MET A 1 -14.55 87.10 -36.33
CA MET A 1 -13.18 87.01 -35.77
C MET A 1 -13.31 86.32 -34.42
N LEU A 2 -13.13 84.99 -34.34
CA LEU A 2 -11.84 84.27 -34.12
C LEU A 2 -11.21 84.71 -32.78
N MET A 3 -10.90 83.90 -31.76
CA MET A 3 -10.75 82.44 -31.55
C MET A 3 -11.02 82.16 -30.05
N ALA A 4 -11.78 81.13 -29.64
CA ALA A 4 -11.32 79.77 -29.30
C ALA A 4 -10.10 79.71 -28.36
N GLY A 5 -10.32 79.28 -27.12
CA GLY A 5 -9.32 78.83 -26.16
C GLY A 5 -9.92 77.72 -25.30
N CYS A 6 -9.80 76.48 -25.77
CA CYS A 6 -10.05 75.28 -24.97
C CYS A 6 -8.91 75.12 -23.95
N GLY A 7 -9.22 75.22 -22.66
CA GLY A 7 -8.36 74.68 -21.60
C GLY A 7 -8.79 73.23 -21.36
N THR A 8 -8.05 72.28 -21.92
CA THR A 8 -8.09 70.89 -21.47
C THR A 8 -7.23 70.78 -20.21
N ASP A 9 -7.87 70.63 -19.05
CA ASP A 9 -7.21 70.19 -17.83
C ASP A 9 -6.73 68.74 -18.03
N ASN A 10 -5.52 68.59 -18.55
CA ASN A 10 -4.73 67.37 -18.44
C ASN A 10 -3.84 67.54 -17.20
N THR A 11 -4.37 67.22 -16.02
CA THR A 11 -3.54 66.90 -14.86
C THR A 11 -2.93 65.52 -15.09
N ALA A 12 -1.81 65.48 -15.82
CA ALA A 12 -0.94 64.31 -15.80
C ALA A 12 -0.34 64.22 -14.39
N GLU A 13 -0.80 63.26 -13.60
CA GLU A 13 -0.20 62.91 -12.31
C GLU A 13 1.30 62.62 -12.51
N SER A 14 2.12 63.21 -11.65
CA SER A 14 3.55 62.94 -11.58
C SER A 14 3.78 61.42 -11.40
N PRO A 15 4.70 60.79 -12.16
CA PRO A 15 4.95 59.36 -12.00
C PRO A 15 5.42 59.05 -10.57
N VAL A 16 4.71 58.13 -9.92
CA VAL A 16 5.01 57.68 -8.56
C VAL A 16 6.43 57.12 -8.48
N SER A 17 7.17 57.48 -7.43
CA SER A 17 8.59 57.09 -7.32
C SER A 17 8.75 55.60 -7.03
N SER A 18 9.80 54.97 -7.56
CA SER A 18 10.12 53.55 -7.28
C SER A 18 10.34 53.28 -5.78
N GLN A 19 10.73 54.30 -5.02
CA GLN A 19 10.91 54.21 -3.57
C GLN A 19 9.56 54.13 -2.84
N GLU A 20 8.54 54.83 -3.33
CA GLU A 20 7.19 54.79 -2.79
C GLU A 20 6.53 53.44 -3.06
N ILE A 21 6.69 52.87 -4.26
CA ILE A 21 6.20 51.53 -4.61
C ILE A 21 6.79 50.47 -3.65
N ARG A 22 8.12 50.48 -3.45
CA ARG A 22 8.77 49.55 -2.50
C ARG A 22 8.31 49.77 -1.05
N SER A 23 8.09 51.02 -0.66
CA SER A 23 7.58 51.31 0.69
C SER A 23 6.18 50.72 0.90
N ARG A 24 5.32 50.79 -0.12
CA ARG A 24 3.96 50.23 -0.08
C ARG A 24 3.96 48.70 -0.13
N GLN A 25 4.86 48.09 -0.90
CA GLN A 25 5.08 46.64 -0.90
C GLN A 25 5.52 46.12 0.48
N ASN A 26 6.49 46.79 1.11
CA ASN A 26 6.92 46.43 2.47
C ASN A 26 5.79 46.62 3.49
N ALA A 27 4.98 47.67 3.35
CA ALA A 27 3.80 47.88 4.19
C ALA A 27 2.77 46.75 4.01
N ALA A 28 2.51 46.32 2.76
CA ALA A 28 1.59 45.21 2.48
C ALA A 28 2.06 43.90 3.12
N MET A 29 3.36 43.61 3.04
CA MET A 29 3.96 42.44 3.66
C MET A 29 3.89 42.48 5.19
N ASN A 30 4.13 43.65 5.79
CA ASN A 30 4.02 43.82 7.24
C ASN A 30 2.56 43.69 7.71
N ALA A 31 1.60 44.28 6.98
CA ALA A 31 0.18 44.14 7.25
C ALA A 31 -0.28 42.67 7.16
N LEU A 32 0.23 41.93 6.17
CA LEU A 32 -0.06 40.49 6.02
C LEU A 32 0.48 39.70 7.23
N ARG A 33 1.73 39.95 7.64
CA ARG A 33 2.34 39.32 8.82
C ARG A 33 1.62 39.67 10.12
N ALA A 34 1.02 40.86 10.20
CA ALA A 34 0.21 41.29 11.34
C ALA A 34 -1.24 40.75 11.29
N GLY A 35 -1.61 39.99 10.26
CA GLY A 35 -2.98 39.47 10.06
C GLY A 35 -4.00 40.53 9.65
N ASN A 36 -3.58 41.73 9.27
CA ASN A 36 -4.49 42.83 8.87
C ASN A 36 -4.91 42.71 7.40
N ARG A 37 -5.84 41.79 7.12
CA ARG A 37 -6.27 41.46 5.74
C ARG A 37 -6.87 42.64 4.99
N GLU A 38 -7.56 43.56 5.67
CA GLU A 38 -8.16 44.74 5.05
C GLU A 38 -7.10 45.73 4.55
N GLU A 39 -6.13 46.06 5.41
CA GLU A 39 -5.00 46.93 5.04
C GLU A 39 -4.13 46.30 3.95
N THR A 40 -3.84 45.00 4.03
CA THR A 40 -3.12 44.27 2.96
C THR A 40 -3.87 44.39 1.63
N THR A 41 -5.19 44.19 1.63
CA THR A 41 -6.00 44.27 0.40
C THR A 41 -5.96 45.68 -0.20
N GLN A 42 -6.08 46.72 0.62
CA GLN A 42 -5.99 48.11 0.15
C GLN A 42 -4.64 48.43 -0.48
N LEU A 43 -3.55 48.00 0.16
CA LEU A 43 -2.19 48.21 -0.34
C LEU A 43 -1.91 47.42 -1.62
N VAL A 44 -2.38 46.18 -1.72
CA VAL A 44 -2.27 45.37 -2.95
C VAL A 44 -3.05 45.99 -4.10
N ASN A 45 -4.29 46.45 -3.88
CA ASN A 45 -5.06 47.15 -4.92
C ASN A 45 -4.35 48.39 -5.43
N TRP A 46 -3.76 49.19 -4.54
CA TRP A 46 -2.97 50.36 -4.94
C TRP A 46 -1.76 49.96 -5.82
N LEU A 47 -1.12 48.82 -5.53
CA LEU A 47 0.00 48.29 -6.31
C LEU A 47 -0.43 47.73 -7.68
N VAL A 48 -1.71 47.38 -7.88
CA VAL A 48 -2.24 47.02 -9.21
C VAL A 48 -2.23 48.23 -10.15
N ASP A 49 -2.60 49.39 -9.61
CA ASP A 49 -2.61 50.66 -10.33
C ASP A 49 -1.19 51.24 -10.49
N HIS A 50 -0.27 50.90 -9.58
CA HIS A 50 1.12 51.36 -9.55
C HIS A 50 2.12 50.19 -9.52
N PRO A 51 2.17 49.37 -10.58
CA PRO A 51 2.99 48.15 -10.61
C PRO A 51 4.49 48.45 -10.52
N PRO A 52 5.28 47.63 -9.82
CA PRO A 52 6.72 47.67 -9.96
C PRO A 52 7.14 47.19 -11.36
N ASN A 53 8.26 47.75 -11.86
CA ASN A 53 8.86 47.32 -13.13
C ASN A 53 9.85 46.16 -12.97
N VAL A 54 10.04 45.67 -11.73
CA VAL A 54 11.01 44.64 -11.38
C VAL A 54 10.25 43.30 -11.22
N PRO A 55 10.58 42.26 -11.99
CA PRO A 55 9.89 40.96 -11.94
C PRO A 55 9.83 40.32 -10.55
N GLU A 56 10.89 40.45 -9.75
CA GLU A 56 10.96 39.91 -8.39
C GLU A 56 9.96 40.58 -7.43
N ASP A 57 9.72 41.88 -7.62
CA ASP A 57 8.73 42.64 -6.84
C ASP A 57 7.30 42.26 -7.28
N LEU A 58 7.06 42.07 -8.58
CA LEU A 58 5.78 41.56 -9.10
C LEU A 58 5.46 40.18 -8.51
N MET A 59 6.44 39.29 -8.43
CA MET A 59 6.27 37.94 -7.88
C MET A 59 5.91 37.97 -6.38
N GLN A 60 6.57 38.82 -5.60
CA GLN A 60 6.23 38.98 -4.17
C GLN A 60 4.81 39.52 -3.97
N ILE A 61 4.40 40.53 -4.76
CA ILE A 61 3.05 41.10 -4.65
C ILE A 61 2.00 40.06 -5.06
N ALA A 62 2.27 39.27 -6.10
CA ALA A 62 1.39 38.19 -6.51
C ALA A 62 1.23 37.13 -5.40
N GLN A 63 2.31 36.77 -4.69
CA GLN A 63 2.25 35.87 -3.54
C GLN A 63 1.40 36.45 -2.40
N ILE A 64 1.56 37.75 -2.09
CA ILE A 64 0.72 38.45 -1.10
C ILE A 64 -0.76 38.39 -1.52
N ALA A 65 -1.06 38.62 -2.81
CA ALA A 65 -2.41 38.54 -3.35
C ALA A 65 -3.03 37.13 -3.21
N ARG A 66 -2.24 36.07 -3.43
CA ARG A 66 -2.68 34.68 -3.17
C ARG A 66 -2.98 34.45 -1.69
N SER A 67 -2.13 34.93 -0.78
CA SER A 67 -2.33 34.78 0.67
C SER A 67 -3.59 35.47 1.23
N ILE A 68 -4.15 36.45 0.50
CA ILE A 68 -5.43 37.09 0.85
C ILE A 68 -6.62 36.56 0.04
N GLU A 69 -6.45 35.40 -0.62
CA GLU A 69 -7.45 34.75 -1.49
C GLU A 69 -7.97 35.69 -2.60
N ARG A 70 -7.03 36.28 -3.34
CA ARG A 70 -7.29 37.10 -4.54
C ARG A 70 -6.46 36.58 -5.73
N PRO A 71 -6.75 35.35 -6.22
CA PRO A 71 -5.95 34.72 -7.27
C PRO A 71 -6.00 35.48 -8.61
N GLU A 72 -7.07 36.18 -8.93
CA GLU A 72 -7.18 36.98 -10.16
C GLU A 72 -6.17 38.13 -10.16
N LEU A 73 -5.96 38.77 -9.00
CA LEU A 73 -4.96 39.83 -8.84
C LEU A 73 -3.56 39.26 -8.99
N ALA A 74 -3.29 38.10 -8.38
CA ALA A 74 -2.00 37.42 -8.51
C ALA A 74 -1.67 37.11 -9.98
N ILE A 75 -2.61 36.52 -10.72
CA ILE A 75 -2.48 36.26 -12.15
C ILE A 75 -2.14 37.54 -12.92
N SER A 76 -2.82 38.66 -12.63
CA SER A 76 -2.55 39.93 -13.32
C SER A 76 -1.13 40.46 -13.12
N PHE A 77 -0.49 40.15 -11.98
CA PHE A 77 0.91 40.51 -11.73
C PHE A 77 1.87 39.56 -12.44
N TYR A 78 1.59 38.26 -12.45
CA TYR A 78 2.39 37.28 -13.22
C TYR A 78 2.32 37.55 -14.73
N GLU A 79 1.17 37.97 -15.25
CA GLU A 79 1.03 38.35 -16.66
C GLU A 79 1.93 39.53 -17.04
N ARG A 80 2.16 40.47 -16.12
CA ARG A 80 3.07 41.62 -16.36
C ARG A 80 4.54 41.18 -16.44
N MET A 81 4.92 40.08 -15.79
CA MET A 81 6.26 39.50 -15.91
C MET A 81 6.54 38.96 -17.32
N ARG A 82 5.49 38.63 -18.09
CA ARG A 82 5.61 38.12 -19.48
C ARG A 82 6.24 39.14 -20.45
N ASN A 83 6.29 40.42 -20.08
CA ASN A 83 6.92 41.49 -20.87
C ASN A 83 8.43 41.67 -20.56
N SER A 84 9.03 40.80 -19.75
CA SER A 84 10.44 40.86 -19.35
C SER A 84 11.28 39.76 -20.02
N SER A 85 12.53 39.53 -19.57
CA SER A 85 13.42 38.54 -20.19
C SER A 85 12.80 37.13 -20.30
N ASP A 86 13.28 36.32 -21.25
CA ASP A 86 12.71 35.00 -21.57
C ASP A 86 12.50 34.10 -20.34
N ASN A 87 13.40 34.15 -19.35
CA ASN A 87 13.30 33.34 -18.13
C ASN A 87 12.17 33.77 -17.18
N HIS A 88 11.95 35.07 -17.01
CA HIS A 88 10.87 35.57 -16.13
C HIS A 88 9.49 35.35 -16.73
N ASN A 89 9.39 35.38 -18.07
CA ASN A 89 8.16 34.99 -18.77
C ASN A 89 7.80 33.52 -18.50
N LEU A 90 8.79 32.61 -18.52
CA LEU A 90 8.58 31.19 -18.21
C LEU A 90 8.14 30.97 -16.76
N ILE A 91 8.79 31.64 -15.80
CA ILE A 91 8.38 31.60 -14.38
C ILE A 91 6.95 32.13 -14.21
N GLY A 92 6.61 33.25 -14.86
CA GLY A 92 5.26 33.81 -14.84
C GLY A 92 4.20 32.83 -15.34
N LEU A 93 4.47 32.11 -16.43
CA LEU A 93 3.56 31.06 -16.94
C LEU A 93 3.36 29.93 -15.92
N CYS A 94 4.43 29.45 -15.29
CA CYS A 94 4.34 28.39 -14.27
C CYS A 94 3.55 28.85 -13.04
N MET A 95 3.77 30.07 -12.56
CA MET A 95 3.06 30.62 -11.41
C MET A 95 1.57 30.88 -11.69
N ILE A 96 1.23 31.26 -12.93
CA ILE A 96 -0.18 31.34 -13.37
C ILE A 96 -0.82 29.95 -13.34
N ALA A 97 -0.12 28.93 -13.86
CA ALA A 97 -0.61 27.56 -13.85
C ALA A 97 -0.87 27.06 -12.42
N ASP A 98 0.07 27.25 -11.50
CA ASP A 98 -0.10 26.89 -10.08
C ASP A 98 -1.30 27.62 -9.46
N THR A 99 -1.46 28.91 -9.73
CA THR A 99 -2.58 29.71 -9.18
C THR A 99 -3.92 29.22 -9.73
N LEU A 100 -3.99 28.90 -11.02
CA LEU A 100 -5.20 28.36 -11.65
C LEU A 100 -5.59 27.00 -11.05
N MET A 101 -4.60 26.13 -10.82
CA MET A 101 -4.82 24.81 -10.24
C MET A 101 -5.24 24.88 -8.77
N TYR A 102 -4.41 25.51 -7.92
CA TYR A 102 -4.56 25.44 -6.46
C TYR A 102 -5.57 26.44 -5.88
N ASP A 103 -5.76 27.59 -6.52
CA ASP A 103 -6.58 28.65 -5.94
C ASP A 103 -7.92 28.82 -6.69
N GLN A 104 -8.00 28.40 -7.96
CA GLN A 104 -9.21 28.54 -8.78
C GLN A 104 -9.84 27.22 -9.25
N GLY A 105 -9.19 26.07 -9.06
CA GLY A 105 -9.71 24.77 -9.51
C GLY A 105 -9.81 24.62 -11.04
N GLN A 106 -9.02 25.38 -11.80
CA GLN A 106 -9.03 25.40 -13.26
C GLN A 106 -7.85 24.59 -13.82
N SER A 107 -7.87 23.28 -13.58
CA SER A 107 -6.80 22.34 -13.96
C SER A 107 -6.46 22.38 -15.46
N HIS A 108 -7.47 22.43 -16.34
CA HIS A 108 -7.28 22.49 -17.80
C HIS A 108 -6.51 23.75 -18.24
N LYS A 109 -6.79 24.90 -17.63
CA LYS A 109 -6.06 26.13 -17.94
C LYS A 109 -4.64 26.09 -17.39
N ALA A 110 -4.43 25.44 -16.24
CA ALA A 110 -3.10 25.24 -15.72
C ALA A 110 -2.24 24.42 -16.70
N GLU A 111 -2.79 23.35 -17.25
CA GLU A 111 -2.14 22.52 -18.27
C GLU A 111 -1.73 23.34 -19.51
N GLU A 112 -2.62 24.18 -20.06
CA GLU A 112 -2.29 25.06 -21.19
C GLU A 112 -1.09 25.97 -20.91
N HIS A 113 -0.97 26.51 -19.69
CA HIS A 113 0.12 27.41 -19.31
C HIS A 113 1.45 26.67 -19.14
N PHE A 114 1.43 25.47 -18.55
CA PHE A 114 2.61 24.62 -18.47
C PHE A 114 3.09 24.20 -19.86
N LEU A 115 2.18 23.72 -20.71
CA LEU A 115 2.52 23.33 -22.09
C LEU A 115 3.10 24.49 -22.87
N LYS A 116 2.53 25.70 -22.74
CA LYS A 116 3.07 26.90 -23.37
C LYS A 116 4.47 27.26 -22.87
N ALA A 117 4.76 27.08 -21.59
CA ALA A 117 6.11 27.27 -21.07
C ALA A 117 7.09 26.25 -21.67
N LEU A 118 6.66 24.99 -21.82
CA LEU A 118 7.44 23.91 -22.43
C LEU A 118 7.62 24.06 -23.95
N GLU A 119 6.66 24.68 -24.65
CA GLU A 119 6.82 25.06 -26.07
C GLU A 119 7.92 26.11 -26.26
N ILE A 120 7.99 27.09 -25.36
CA ILE A 120 9.02 28.14 -25.39
C ILE A 120 10.39 27.58 -24.97
N ALA A 121 10.42 26.77 -23.92
CA ALA A 121 11.65 26.19 -23.37
C ALA A 121 11.42 24.74 -22.91
N PRO A 122 11.65 23.74 -23.79
CA PRO A 122 11.36 22.32 -23.52
C PRO A 122 12.16 21.70 -22.35
N GLN A 123 13.26 22.34 -21.94
CA GLN A 123 14.12 21.89 -20.83
C GLN A 123 13.96 22.77 -19.57
N HIS A 124 12.96 23.64 -19.50
CA HIS A 124 12.76 24.51 -18.35
C HIS A 124 12.31 23.70 -17.12
N GLY A 125 13.21 23.55 -16.14
CA GLY A 125 13.03 22.64 -14.99
C GLY A 125 11.72 22.85 -14.22
N MET A 126 11.39 24.10 -13.87
CA MET A 126 10.14 24.43 -13.15
C MET A 126 8.88 24.10 -13.95
N ALA A 127 8.91 24.25 -15.28
CA ALA A 127 7.76 23.93 -16.13
C ALA A 127 7.58 22.42 -16.26
N LEU A 128 8.69 21.67 -16.38
CA LEU A 128 8.68 20.21 -16.43
C LEU A 128 8.16 19.62 -15.11
N GLU A 129 8.65 20.11 -13.97
CA GLU A 129 8.23 19.67 -12.63
C GLU A 129 6.77 20.02 -12.36
N GLY A 130 6.36 21.26 -12.63
CA GLY A 130 4.97 21.69 -12.43
C GLY A 130 3.99 20.91 -13.31
N TYR A 131 4.33 20.68 -14.57
CA TYR A 131 3.48 19.89 -15.47
C TYR A 131 3.39 18.42 -15.03
N ALA A 132 4.53 17.80 -14.70
CA ALA A 132 4.54 16.43 -14.20
C ALA A 132 3.69 16.29 -12.93
N HIS A 133 3.76 17.28 -12.04
CA HIS A 133 2.96 17.30 -10.82
C HIS A 133 1.46 17.45 -11.09
N LEU A 134 1.07 18.30 -12.04
CA LEU A 134 -0.32 18.42 -12.48
C LEU A 134 -0.86 17.08 -13.01
N LEU A 135 -0.09 16.40 -13.88
CA LEU A 135 -0.44 15.09 -14.42
C LEU A 135 -0.65 14.07 -13.28
N GLN A 136 0.25 14.04 -12.29
CA GLN A 136 0.12 13.18 -11.11
C GLN A 136 -1.18 13.45 -10.33
N VAL A 137 -1.51 14.71 -10.06
CA VAL A 137 -2.76 15.07 -9.37
C VAL A 137 -3.99 14.69 -10.19
N GLN A 138 -3.94 14.82 -11.52
CA GLN A 138 -4.98 14.40 -12.44
C GLN A 138 -5.12 12.87 -12.58
N GLY A 139 -4.32 12.08 -11.86
CA GLY A 139 -4.31 10.62 -11.97
C GLY A 139 -3.65 10.11 -13.26
N ARG A 140 -2.85 10.95 -13.92
CA ARG A 140 -2.11 10.65 -15.15
C ARG A 140 -0.65 10.31 -14.88
N ALA A 141 -0.44 9.35 -13.98
CA ALA A 141 0.88 9.06 -13.43
C ALA A 141 1.86 8.56 -14.50
N TRP A 142 1.39 7.73 -15.43
CA TRP A 142 2.21 7.23 -16.54
C TRP A 142 2.68 8.35 -17.46
N GLU A 143 1.78 9.26 -17.83
CA GLU A 143 2.08 10.41 -18.69
C GLU A 143 3.09 11.39 -18.05
N SER A 144 3.20 11.41 -16.72
CA SER A 144 4.11 12.31 -15.99
C SER A 144 5.59 11.90 -16.08
N VAL A 145 5.89 10.61 -16.24
CA VAL A 145 7.25 10.05 -16.13
C VAL A 145 8.25 10.71 -17.06
N PRO A 146 7.97 10.89 -18.37
CA PRO A 146 8.93 11.52 -19.28
C PRO A 146 9.29 12.94 -18.84
N TYR A 147 8.38 13.67 -18.21
CA TYR A 147 8.61 15.03 -17.74
C TYR A 147 9.45 15.05 -16.46
N LEU A 148 9.24 14.10 -15.54
CA LEU A 148 10.09 13.92 -14.35
C LEU A 148 11.53 13.57 -14.74
N ILE A 149 11.73 12.64 -15.69
CA ILE A 149 13.07 12.27 -16.18
C ILE A 149 13.74 13.45 -16.89
N LYS A 150 13.01 14.21 -17.72
CA LYS A 150 13.53 15.43 -18.34
C LYS A 150 13.91 16.49 -17.31
N ALA A 151 13.12 16.65 -16.23
CA ALA A 151 13.42 17.60 -15.15
C ALA A 151 14.73 17.24 -14.45
N LEU A 152 14.93 15.96 -14.10
CA LEU A 152 16.19 15.46 -13.53
C LEU A 152 17.37 15.76 -14.46
N ARG A 153 17.24 15.47 -15.76
CA ARG A 153 18.31 15.74 -16.76
C ARG A 153 18.56 17.24 -16.99
N ALA A 154 17.58 18.10 -16.75
CA ALA A 154 17.74 19.54 -16.78
C ALA A 154 18.42 20.11 -15.52
N GLY A 155 18.82 19.26 -14.58
CA GLY A 155 19.45 19.65 -13.31
C GLY A 155 18.44 20.08 -12.23
N GLN A 156 17.15 19.84 -12.45
CA GLN A 156 16.10 20.10 -11.46
C GLN A 156 15.98 18.88 -10.53
N LEU A 157 16.90 18.77 -9.58
CA LEU A 157 16.89 17.72 -8.59
C LEU A 157 15.85 18.01 -7.50
N SER A 158 14.93 17.06 -7.31
CA SER A 158 13.89 17.12 -6.28
C SER A 158 13.71 15.72 -5.71
N VAL A 159 14.01 15.55 -4.41
CA VAL A 159 13.84 14.26 -3.70
C VAL A 159 12.38 13.82 -3.78
N ARG A 160 11.44 14.76 -3.72
CA ARG A 160 10.02 14.48 -3.92
C ARG A 160 9.75 13.84 -5.29
N ASN A 161 10.35 14.35 -6.36
CA ASN A 161 10.17 13.79 -7.71
C ASN A 161 10.82 12.41 -7.84
N LEU A 162 11.93 12.16 -7.15
CA LEU A 162 12.55 10.83 -7.09
C LEU A 162 11.67 9.83 -6.33
N ILE A 163 11.03 10.25 -5.24
CA ILE A 163 10.03 9.44 -4.52
C ILE A 163 8.86 9.10 -5.46
N VAL A 164 8.31 10.09 -6.17
CA VAL A 164 7.22 9.88 -7.14
C VAL A 164 7.63 8.90 -8.26
N LEU A 165 8.85 9.00 -8.77
CA LEU A 165 9.36 8.03 -9.75
C LEU A 165 9.46 6.61 -9.17
N GLY A 166 9.88 6.48 -7.91
CA GLY A 166 9.92 5.21 -7.19
C GLY A 166 8.54 4.59 -6.94
N TRP A 167 7.50 5.43 -6.83
CA TRP A 167 6.13 5.08 -6.46
C TRP A 167 5.09 5.56 -7.48
N ILE A 168 5.32 5.27 -8.75
CA ILE A 168 4.42 5.74 -9.82
C ILE A 168 2.97 5.22 -9.68
N ASN A 169 2.78 4.05 -9.08
CA ASN A 169 1.46 3.44 -8.90
C ASN A 169 0.70 4.01 -7.68
N VAL A 170 1.38 4.75 -6.80
CA VAL A 170 0.73 5.40 -5.66
C VAL A 170 0.16 6.74 -6.15
N PRO A 171 -1.16 6.96 -6.05
CA PRO A 171 -1.75 8.21 -6.51
C PRO A 171 -1.25 9.40 -5.70
N ALA A 172 -1.09 10.55 -6.34
CA ALA A 172 -0.77 11.78 -5.63
C ALA A 172 -1.95 12.19 -4.72
N GLU A 173 -1.78 12.05 -3.41
CA GLU A 173 -2.79 12.46 -2.43
C GLU A 173 -2.97 13.98 -2.39
N ASN A 174 -3.88 14.49 -3.22
CA ASN A 174 -4.21 15.92 -3.30
C ASN A 174 -5.72 16.15 -3.44
N ARG A 175 -6.47 15.50 -2.55
CA ARG A 175 -7.93 15.60 -2.50
C ARG A 175 -8.47 17.05 -2.42
N PRO A 176 -7.88 17.97 -1.63
CA PRO A 176 -8.38 19.35 -1.56
C PRO A 176 -8.38 20.05 -2.92
N THR A 177 -7.34 19.83 -3.74
CA THR A 177 -7.26 20.41 -5.08
C THR A 177 -8.27 19.77 -6.03
N LEU A 178 -8.45 18.45 -5.97
CA LEU A 178 -9.44 17.73 -6.77
C LEU A 178 -10.87 18.18 -6.43
N ASP A 179 -11.19 18.32 -5.14
CA ASP A 179 -12.48 18.82 -4.67
C ASP A 179 -12.72 20.26 -5.14
N LEU A 180 -11.68 21.11 -5.13
CA LEU A 180 -11.76 22.47 -5.68
C LEU A 180 -12.06 22.46 -7.18
N CYS A 181 -11.37 21.61 -7.96
CA CYS A 181 -11.62 21.43 -9.39
C CYS A 181 -13.06 20.97 -9.65
N LEU A 182 -13.54 19.95 -8.93
CA LEU A 182 -14.90 19.42 -9.08
C LEU A 182 -15.99 20.39 -8.60
N LYS A 183 -15.66 21.28 -7.67
CA LYS A 183 -16.55 22.38 -7.26
C LYS A 183 -16.64 23.44 -8.35
N HIS A 184 -15.54 23.75 -9.02
CA HIS A 184 -15.50 24.70 -10.14
C HIS A 184 -16.20 24.12 -11.38
N ASP A 185 -15.84 22.89 -11.76
CA ASP A 185 -16.44 22.13 -12.86
C ASP A 185 -16.69 20.68 -12.42
N PRO A 186 -17.95 20.30 -12.12
CA PRO A 186 -18.30 18.94 -11.76
C PRO A 186 -18.03 17.91 -12.87
N ASN A 187 -17.78 18.34 -14.11
CA ASN A 187 -17.48 17.50 -15.26
C ASN A 187 -15.99 17.57 -15.67
N ASP A 188 -15.11 18.03 -14.79
CA ASP A 188 -13.67 17.86 -14.99
C ASP A 188 -13.31 16.37 -14.95
N GLY A 189 -13.12 15.77 -16.14
CA GLY A 189 -12.82 14.34 -16.28
C GLY A 189 -11.51 13.93 -15.62
N TYR A 190 -10.48 14.80 -15.64
CA TYR A 190 -9.19 14.50 -15.05
C TYR A 190 -9.21 14.63 -13.52
N ALA A 191 -9.98 15.57 -12.99
CA ALA A 191 -10.22 15.61 -11.54
C ALA A 191 -11.00 14.36 -11.06
N LEU A 192 -11.94 13.86 -11.86
CA LEU A 192 -12.63 12.59 -11.58
C LEU A 192 -11.69 11.38 -11.63
N LEU A 193 -10.74 11.35 -12.58
CA LEU A 193 -9.72 10.30 -12.66
C LEU A 193 -8.81 10.28 -11.43
N GLY A 194 -8.25 11.45 -11.07
CA GLY A 194 -7.42 11.58 -9.87
C GLY A 194 -8.15 11.15 -8.61
N LEU A 195 -9.42 11.55 -8.45
CA LEU A 195 -10.26 11.13 -7.34
C LEU A 195 -10.53 9.61 -7.36
N ALA A 196 -10.86 9.04 -8.52
CA ALA A 196 -11.14 7.61 -8.65
C ALA A 196 -9.93 6.76 -8.22
N ARG A 197 -8.70 7.18 -8.56
CA ARG A 197 -7.47 6.48 -8.13
C ARG A 197 -7.24 6.56 -6.63
N ILE A 198 -7.43 7.73 -6.02
CA ILE A 198 -7.31 7.89 -4.56
C ILE A 198 -8.32 7.00 -3.84
N GLU A 199 -9.59 7.02 -4.28
CA GLU A 199 -10.63 6.20 -3.67
C GLU A 199 -10.38 4.69 -3.86
N HIS A 200 -9.88 4.27 -5.03
CA HIS A 200 -9.48 2.87 -5.28
C HIS A 200 -8.32 2.45 -4.37
N TYR A 201 -7.29 3.29 -4.25
CA TYR A 201 -6.13 3.06 -3.37
C TYR A 201 -6.52 2.91 -1.89
N HIS A 202 -7.55 3.62 -1.43
CA HIS A 202 -8.09 3.48 -0.07
C HIS A 202 -9.18 2.41 0.08
N ASN A 203 -9.30 1.49 -0.89
CA ASN A 203 -10.30 0.42 -0.92
C ASN A 203 -11.76 0.92 -0.84
N GLN A 204 -12.04 2.13 -1.31
CA GLN A 204 -13.38 2.71 -1.41
C GLN A 204 -14.00 2.39 -2.77
N THR A 205 -14.17 1.11 -3.09
CA THR A 205 -14.55 0.60 -4.43
C THR A 205 -15.80 1.27 -5.00
N GLU A 206 -16.84 1.52 -4.20
CA GLU A 206 -18.07 2.18 -4.68
C GLU A 206 -17.87 3.65 -5.04
N ALA A 207 -17.03 4.38 -4.28
CA ALA A 207 -16.70 5.77 -4.57
C ALA A 207 -15.84 5.87 -5.83
N ALA A 208 -14.82 5.00 -5.94
CA ALA A 208 -13.99 4.86 -7.13
C ALA A 208 -14.83 4.53 -8.36
N TRP A 209 -15.73 3.55 -8.25
CA TRP A 209 -16.66 3.14 -9.32
C TRP A 209 -17.52 4.30 -9.82
N LYS A 210 -18.11 5.07 -8.91
CA LYS A 210 -18.95 6.23 -9.29
C LYS A 210 -18.15 7.30 -10.02
N ALA A 211 -16.93 7.60 -9.57
CA ALA A 211 -16.06 8.58 -10.18
C ALA A 211 -15.59 8.13 -11.57
N ILE A 212 -15.10 6.89 -11.69
CA ILE A 212 -14.55 6.37 -12.94
C ILE A 212 -15.61 6.23 -14.04
N GLN A 213 -16.84 5.83 -13.70
CA GLN A 213 -17.93 5.72 -14.68
C GLN A 213 -18.24 7.06 -15.35
N LYS A 214 -18.21 8.13 -14.56
CA LYS A 214 -18.38 9.49 -15.08
C LYS A 214 -17.15 9.94 -15.87
N CYS A 215 -15.95 9.61 -15.38
CA CYS A 215 -14.69 9.90 -16.04
C CYS A 215 -14.62 9.31 -17.45
N VAL A 216 -14.84 8.01 -17.65
CA VAL A 216 -14.77 7.38 -18.97
C VAL A 216 -15.84 7.86 -19.95
N ALA A 217 -16.98 8.35 -19.46
CA ALA A 217 -17.99 8.99 -20.30
C ALA A 217 -17.53 10.37 -20.82
N LEU A 218 -16.70 11.07 -20.07
CA LEU A 218 -16.13 12.38 -20.43
C LEU A 218 -14.82 12.23 -21.22
N LEU A 219 -14.03 11.20 -20.92
CA LEU A 219 -12.71 10.92 -21.48
C LEU A 219 -12.65 9.51 -22.10
N PRO A 220 -13.43 9.20 -23.15
CA PRO A 220 -13.52 7.84 -23.68
C PRO A 220 -12.23 7.32 -24.30
N GLU A 221 -11.34 8.19 -24.76
CA GLU A 221 -10.06 7.82 -25.38
C GLU A 221 -8.87 7.85 -24.40
N ASN A 222 -9.08 8.24 -23.13
CA ASN A 222 -7.99 8.29 -22.16
C ASN A 222 -7.67 6.89 -21.63
N GLU A 223 -6.44 6.44 -21.89
CA GLU A 223 -6.01 5.06 -21.67
C GLU A 223 -5.93 4.71 -20.18
N GLU A 224 -5.47 5.64 -19.34
CA GLU A 224 -5.39 5.47 -17.88
C GLU A 224 -6.78 5.38 -17.22
N ALA A 225 -7.75 6.19 -17.67
CA ALA A 225 -9.14 6.08 -17.24
C ALA A 225 -9.77 4.75 -17.69
N GLN A 226 -9.49 4.32 -18.92
CA GLN A 226 -9.98 3.04 -19.45
C GLN A 226 -9.37 1.85 -18.70
N ALA A 227 -8.09 1.90 -18.35
CA ALA A 227 -7.42 0.85 -17.57
C ALA A 227 -8.09 0.65 -16.21
N LEU A 228 -8.24 1.72 -15.41
CA LEU A 228 -8.90 1.66 -14.09
C LEU A 228 -10.36 1.23 -14.21
N TYR A 229 -11.07 1.65 -15.26
CA TYR A 229 -12.44 1.20 -15.50
C TYR A 229 -12.52 -0.30 -15.80
N GLY A 230 -11.62 -0.82 -16.64
CA GLY A 230 -11.51 -2.25 -16.93
C GLY A 230 -11.17 -3.09 -15.70
N GLU A 231 -10.28 -2.59 -14.85
CA GLU A 231 -9.92 -3.23 -13.59
C GLU A 231 -11.11 -3.31 -12.62
N LEU A 232 -11.77 -2.18 -12.38
CA LEU A 232 -12.97 -2.14 -11.52
C LEU A 232 -14.13 -2.97 -12.08
N LEU A 233 -14.21 -3.18 -13.40
CA LEU A 233 -15.17 -4.11 -13.99
C LEU A 233 -14.89 -5.56 -13.59
N LEU A 234 -13.62 -5.98 -13.58
CA LEU A 234 -13.23 -7.33 -13.14
C LEU A 234 -13.43 -7.51 -11.64
N GLU A 235 -12.96 -6.58 -10.80
CA GLU A 235 -13.11 -6.64 -9.34
C GLU A 235 -14.57 -6.74 -8.90
N ARG A 236 -15.49 -6.13 -9.67
CA ARG A 236 -16.93 -6.14 -9.42
C ARG A 236 -17.66 -7.29 -10.11
N ASN A 237 -16.94 -8.25 -10.70
CA ASN A 237 -17.47 -9.39 -11.45
C ASN A 237 -18.44 -8.97 -12.60
N GLN A 238 -18.21 -7.79 -13.20
CA GLN A 238 -19.01 -7.28 -14.33
C GLN A 238 -18.45 -7.74 -15.67
N PHE A 239 -18.48 -9.05 -15.90
CA PHE A 239 -17.85 -9.68 -17.07
C PHE A 239 -18.46 -9.28 -18.42
N GLN A 240 -19.78 -9.16 -18.52
CA GLN A 240 -20.43 -8.74 -19.78
C GLN A 240 -20.07 -7.29 -20.18
N PRO A 241 -20.17 -6.31 -19.26
CA PRO A 241 -19.61 -4.98 -19.51
C PRO A 241 -18.11 -4.98 -19.81
N PHE A 242 -17.30 -5.85 -19.19
CA PHE A 242 -15.87 -5.99 -19.47
C PHE A 242 -15.58 -6.39 -20.92
N LEU A 243 -16.27 -7.41 -21.43
CA LEU A 243 -16.13 -7.83 -22.83
C LEU A 243 -16.48 -6.69 -23.80
N LYS A 244 -17.59 -5.99 -23.53
CA LYS A 244 -18.01 -4.83 -24.33
C LYS A 244 -17.02 -3.67 -24.24
N TRP A 245 -16.45 -3.43 -23.06
CA TRP A 245 -15.42 -2.41 -22.85
C TRP A 245 -14.22 -2.68 -23.75
N PHE A 246 -13.69 -3.91 -23.76
CA PHE A 246 -12.53 -4.26 -24.60
C PHE A 246 -12.82 -4.07 -26.11
N GLU A 247 -14.04 -4.38 -26.56
CA GLU A 247 -14.47 -4.15 -27.94
C GLU A 247 -14.48 -2.65 -28.32
N THR A 248 -14.76 -1.76 -27.36
CA THR A 248 -14.79 -0.31 -27.58
C THR A 248 -13.41 0.35 -27.61
N LEU A 249 -12.37 -0.31 -27.08
CA LEU A 249 -11.01 0.22 -27.08
C LEU A 249 -10.43 0.28 -28.50
N SER A 250 -9.70 1.36 -28.77
CA SER A 250 -8.89 1.49 -29.99
C SER A 250 -7.70 0.51 -29.97
N ASP A 251 -7.14 0.20 -31.14
CA ASP A 251 -5.94 -0.65 -31.23
C ASP A 251 -4.73 -0.04 -30.51
N GLN A 252 -4.66 1.29 -30.44
CA GLN A 252 -3.63 2.00 -29.66
C GLN A 252 -3.86 1.80 -28.16
N SER A 253 -5.08 1.98 -27.67
CA SER A 253 -5.38 1.84 -26.24
C SER A 253 -5.12 0.41 -25.74
N ARG A 254 -5.36 -0.60 -26.57
CA ARG A 254 -5.04 -2.01 -26.26
C ARG A 254 -3.53 -2.28 -26.09
N GLN A 255 -2.67 -1.37 -26.53
CA GLN A 255 -1.22 -1.46 -26.33
C GLN A 255 -0.75 -0.86 -25.01
N HIS A 256 -1.63 -0.14 -24.29
CA HIS A 256 -1.29 0.44 -22.99
C HIS A 256 -0.99 -0.68 -21.97
N PRO A 257 0.11 -0.60 -21.21
CA PRO A 257 0.55 -1.66 -20.29
C PRO A 257 -0.53 -2.05 -19.28
N ASP A 258 -1.20 -1.09 -18.64
CA ASP A 258 -2.21 -1.38 -17.62
C ASP A 258 -3.47 -2.06 -18.23
N ILE A 259 -3.83 -1.72 -19.47
CA ILE A 259 -4.92 -2.40 -20.19
C ILE A 259 -4.50 -3.84 -20.51
N GLN A 260 -3.24 -4.06 -20.92
CA GLN A 260 -2.70 -5.41 -21.17
C GLN A 260 -2.69 -6.25 -19.88
N TYR A 261 -2.31 -5.65 -18.75
CA TYR A 261 -2.36 -6.29 -17.44
C TYR A 261 -3.78 -6.71 -17.07
N VAL A 262 -4.75 -5.79 -17.16
CA VAL A 262 -6.17 -6.06 -16.88
C VAL A 262 -6.72 -7.20 -17.76
N VAL A 263 -6.34 -7.25 -19.03
CA VAL A 263 -6.74 -8.35 -19.93
C VAL A 263 -6.03 -9.66 -19.56
N GLY A 264 -4.79 -9.61 -19.09
CA GLY A 264 -4.10 -10.75 -18.49
C GLY A 264 -4.88 -11.35 -17.33
N LYS A 265 -5.35 -10.50 -16.40
CA LYS A 265 -6.21 -10.93 -15.26
C LYS A 265 -7.46 -11.65 -15.72
N TRP A 266 -8.12 -11.18 -16.78
CA TRP A 266 -9.28 -11.87 -17.35
C TRP A 266 -8.95 -13.31 -17.76
N PHE A 267 -7.85 -13.53 -18.49
CA PHE A 267 -7.48 -14.87 -18.93
C PHE A 267 -7.03 -15.76 -17.76
N GLU A 268 -6.39 -15.18 -16.76
CA GLU A 268 -6.02 -15.88 -15.53
C GLU A 268 -7.26 -16.35 -14.76
N LEU A 269 -8.25 -15.46 -14.57
CA LEU A 269 -9.56 -15.79 -13.99
C LEU A 269 -10.29 -16.92 -14.76
N CYS A 270 -10.11 -16.98 -16.09
CA CYS A 270 -10.66 -18.03 -16.94
C CYS A 270 -9.89 -19.36 -16.85
N GLY A 271 -8.73 -19.42 -16.17
CA GLY A 271 -7.84 -20.58 -16.13
C GLY A 271 -6.97 -20.76 -17.39
N GLU A 272 -6.96 -19.77 -18.29
CA GLU A 272 -6.20 -19.79 -19.55
C GLU A 272 -4.77 -19.26 -19.32
N HIS A 273 -3.97 -19.97 -18.53
CA HIS A 273 -2.66 -19.51 -18.04
C HIS A 273 -1.67 -19.09 -19.14
N LEU A 274 -1.64 -19.81 -20.28
CA LEU A 274 -0.76 -19.43 -21.41
C LEU A 274 -1.18 -18.08 -22.04
N SER A 275 -2.49 -17.84 -22.13
CA SER A 275 -3.03 -16.58 -22.63
C SER A 275 -2.75 -15.44 -21.66
N ALA A 276 -2.93 -15.68 -20.36
CA ALA A 276 -2.61 -14.72 -19.30
C ALA A 276 -1.11 -14.35 -19.33
N ALA A 277 -0.23 -15.35 -19.36
CA ALA A 277 1.21 -15.13 -19.46
C ALA A 277 1.61 -14.33 -20.72
N ALA A 278 0.97 -14.58 -21.86
CA ALA A 278 1.23 -13.81 -23.08
C ALA A 278 0.84 -12.32 -22.93
N TRP A 279 -0.29 -12.03 -22.27
CA TRP A 279 -0.72 -10.65 -21.98
C TRP A 279 0.16 -9.96 -20.94
N TYR A 280 0.53 -10.64 -19.85
CA TYR A 280 1.49 -10.09 -18.88
C TYR A 280 2.86 -9.86 -19.49
N HIS A 281 3.33 -10.77 -20.36
CA HIS A 281 4.55 -10.57 -21.12
C HIS A 281 4.43 -9.35 -22.05
N ALA A 282 3.30 -9.16 -22.72
CA ALA A 282 3.07 -7.95 -23.51
C ALA A 282 3.09 -6.67 -22.67
N CYS A 283 2.46 -6.69 -21.49
CA CYS A 283 2.50 -5.60 -20.53
C CYS A 283 3.94 -5.22 -20.16
N ILE A 284 4.76 -6.19 -19.75
CA ILE A 284 6.14 -5.91 -19.30
C ILE A 284 7.10 -5.55 -20.45
N ARG A 285 6.75 -5.80 -21.72
CA ARG A 285 7.50 -5.25 -22.86
C ARG A 285 7.32 -3.74 -22.97
N SER A 286 6.14 -3.23 -22.63
CA SER A 286 5.80 -1.81 -22.67
C SER A 286 6.19 -1.11 -21.37
N ASN A 287 5.97 -1.77 -20.23
CA ASN A 287 6.36 -1.31 -18.90
C ASN A 287 7.11 -2.41 -18.13
N PRO A 288 8.45 -2.49 -18.27
CA PRO A 288 9.26 -3.52 -17.63
C PRO A 288 9.30 -3.53 -16.11
N ASP A 289 8.66 -2.54 -15.49
CA ASP A 289 8.56 -2.37 -14.04
C ASP A 289 7.13 -2.52 -13.53
N HIS A 290 6.21 -3.00 -14.37
CA HIS A 290 4.86 -3.29 -13.92
C HIS A 290 4.91 -4.45 -12.92
N GLN A 291 4.93 -4.11 -11.64
CA GLN A 291 5.19 -5.05 -10.55
C GLN A 291 4.19 -6.21 -10.54
N ASP A 292 2.89 -5.91 -10.65
CA ASP A 292 1.84 -6.94 -10.63
C ASP A 292 1.95 -7.88 -11.84
N ALA A 293 2.08 -7.34 -13.06
CA ALA A 293 2.25 -8.16 -14.26
C ALA A 293 3.52 -9.04 -14.22
N LEU A 294 4.65 -8.52 -13.70
CA LEU A 294 5.86 -9.31 -13.48
C LEU A 294 5.59 -10.45 -12.50
N PHE A 295 4.93 -10.14 -11.40
CA PHE A 295 4.62 -11.07 -10.34
C PHE A 295 3.74 -12.23 -10.85
N HIS A 296 2.57 -11.93 -11.43
CA HIS A 296 1.67 -12.94 -12.00
C HIS A 296 2.35 -13.76 -13.11
N LEU A 297 3.15 -13.12 -13.96
CA LEU A 297 3.91 -13.82 -15.00
C LEU A 297 4.93 -14.80 -14.40
N GLY A 298 5.69 -14.37 -13.38
CA GLY A 298 6.64 -15.22 -12.66
C GLY A 298 5.98 -16.50 -12.14
N ASN A 299 4.84 -16.35 -11.47
CA ASN A 299 4.07 -17.49 -10.93
C ASN A 299 3.54 -18.43 -12.01
N ILE A 300 2.99 -17.88 -13.10
CA ILE A 300 2.52 -18.72 -14.21
C ILE A 300 3.69 -19.47 -14.86
N LEU A 301 4.86 -18.84 -15.01
CA LEU A 301 6.05 -19.46 -15.60
C LEU A 301 6.56 -20.65 -14.78
N VAL A 302 6.48 -20.60 -13.45
CA VAL A 302 6.74 -21.76 -12.59
C VAL A 302 5.80 -22.91 -12.94
N ARG A 303 4.49 -22.62 -13.07
CA ARG A 303 3.46 -23.63 -13.36
C ARG A 303 3.59 -24.27 -14.74
N ILE A 304 4.04 -23.52 -15.74
CA ILE A 304 4.27 -24.06 -17.10
C ILE A 304 5.68 -24.63 -17.31
N ASN A 305 6.39 -24.94 -16.22
CA ASN A 305 7.70 -25.59 -16.20
C ASN A 305 8.81 -24.78 -16.90
N GLN A 306 8.85 -23.46 -16.66
CA GLN A 306 9.94 -22.55 -17.06
C GLN A 306 10.62 -21.86 -15.85
N PRO A 307 11.15 -22.62 -14.88
CA PRO A 307 11.60 -22.09 -13.59
C PRO A 307 12.78 -21.12 -13.68
N GLU A 308 13.71 -21.29 -14.65
CA GLU A 308 14.87 -20.41 -14.76
C GLU A 308 14.49 -18.99 -15.22
N ILE A 309 13.41 -18.88 -16.00
CA ILE A 309 12.87 -17.60 -16.49
C ILE A 309 12.02 -16.98 -15.39
N ALA A 310 11.20 -17.78 -14.72
CA ALA A 310 10.42 -17.37 -13.57
C ALA A 310 11.31 -16.75 -12.49
N GLN A 311 12.43 -17.40 -12.12
CA GLN A 311 13.34 -16.88 -11.09
C GLN A 311 13.88 -15.50 -11.43
N GLN A 312 14.30 -15.25 -12.68
CA GLN A 312 14.80 -13.92 -13.08
C GLN A 312 13.74 -12.82 -12.98
N ILE A 313 12.48 -13.17 -13.26
CA ILE A 313 11.35 -12.24 -13.14
C ILE A 313 11.03 -12.00 -11.66
N LEU A 314 10.97 -13.04 -10.84
CA LEU A 314 10.69 -12.94 -9.41
C LEU A 314 11.82 -12.22 -8.64
N ASP A 315 13.09 -12.42 -9.03
CA ASP A 315 14.22 -11.66 -8.49
C ASP A 315 14.07 -10.15 -8.76
N ARG A 316 13.54 -9.79 -9.94
CA ARG A 316 13.22 -8.40 -10.28
C ARG A 316 12.07 -7.86 -9.44
N VAL A 317 11.01 -8.66 -9.22
CA VAL A 317 9.91 -8.27 -8.33
C VAL A 317 10.42 -8.00 -6.92
N ALA A 318 11.22 -8.91 -6.36
CA ALA A 318 11.84 -8.72 -5.05
C ALA A 318 12.70 -7.44 -4.97
N LEU A 319 13.35 -7.04 -6.06
CA LEU A 319 14.10 -5.80 -6.13
C LEU A 319 13.19 -4.56 -6.19
N LEU A 320 12.08 -4.63 -6.95
CA LEU A 320 11.06 -3.58 -6.99
C LEU A 320 10.38 -3.39 -5.64
N GLU A 321 10.10 -4.48 -4.92
CA GLU A 321 9.54 -4.46 -3.56
C GLU A 321 10.48 -3.80 -2.56
N LYS A 322 11.77 -4.16 -2.59
CA LYS A 322 12.79 -3.51 -1.75
C LYS A 322 12.89 -2.02 -2.04
N LEU A 323 12.87 -1.64 -3.32
CA LEU A 323 12.82 -0.22 -3.69
C LEU A 323 11.54 0.43 -3.17
N SER A 324 10.37 -0.19 -3.36
CA SER A 324 9.09 0.35 -2.91
C SER A 324 9.06 0.58 -1.40
N LEU A 325 9.52 -0.40 -0.61
CA LEU A 325 9.66 -0.26 0.84
C LEU A 325 10.59 0.90 1.21
N MET A 326 11.73 1.01 0.53
CA MET A 326 12.70 2.07 0.77
C MET A 326 12.13 3.46 0.45
N ILE A 327 11.44 3.59 -0.68
CA ILE A 327 10.79 4.83 -1.11
C ILE A 327 9.71 5.23 -0.10
N GLY A 328 8.99 4.26 0.48
CA GLY A 328 8.02 4.54 1.53
C GLY A 328 8.63 5.06 2.82
N ASN A 329 9.73 4.45 3.26
CA ASN A 329 10.47 4.97 4.41
C ASN A 329 10.94 6.42 4.16
N LEU A 330 11.43 6.72 2.95
CA LEU A 330 11.83 8.08 2.55
C LEU A 330 10.65 9.05 2.39
N HIS A 331 9.45 8.55 2.07
CA HIS A 331 8.24 9.37 1.98
C HIS A 331 7.72 9.77 3.36
N ASP A 332 7.67 8.80 4.29
CA ASP A 332 7.06 8.96 5.61
C ASP A 332 7.97 9.68 6.62
N ASN A 333 9.27 9.74 6.35
CA ASN A 333 10.27 10.36 7.19
C ASN A 333 11.01 11.48 6.45
N ASN A 334 11.81 12.27 7.18
CA ASN A 334 12.64 13.30 6.56
C ASN A 334 13.84 12.68 5.84
N PRO A 335 13.94 12.71 4.50
CA PRO A 335 15.06 12.09 3.77
C PRO A 335 16.43 12.63 4.18
N GLN A 336 16.51 13.87 4.66
CA GLN A 336 17.76 14.49 5.08
C GLN A 336 18.36 13.84 6.33
N GLU A 337 17.55 13.18 7.14
CA GLU A 337 17.98 12.49 8.37
C GLU A 337 18.41 11.04 8.09
N HIS A 338 18.20 10.55 6.86
CA HIS A 338 18.37 9.15 6.47
C HIS A 338 19.21 8.97 5.19
N PRO A 339 20.48 9.42 5.16
CA PRO A 339 21.36 9.27 3.99
C PRO A 339 21.60 7.80 3.60
N GLU A 340 21.50 6.87 4.54
CA GLU A 340 21.56 5.42 4.29
C GLU A 340 20.44 4.94 3.36
N TRP A 341 19.22 5.43 3.55
CA TRP A 341 18.07 5.07 2.72
C TRP A 341 18.18 5.65 1.31
N ILE A 342 18.70 6.88 1.19
CA ILE A 342 19.00 7.49 -0.11
C ILE A 342 20.05 6.68 -0.86
N LYS A 343 21.09 6.20 -0.16
CA LYS A 343 22.14 5.36 -0.73
C LYS A 343 21.58 4.01 -1.22
N GLU A 344 20.68 3.39 -0.47
CA GLU A 344 20.00 2.16 -0.87
C GLU A 344 19.06 2.37 -2.07
N ALA A 345 18.28 3.47 -2.09
CA ALA A 345 17.45 3.83 -3.23
C ALA A 345 18.28 4.01 -4.52
N ALA A 346 19.44 4.67 -4.43
CA ALA A 346 20.40 4.78 -5.55
C ALA A 346 20.89 3.40 -6.03
N ALA A 347 21.18 2.49 -5.10
CA ALA A 347 21.66 1.15 -5.42
C ALA A 347 20.58 0.28 -6.09
N PHE A 348 19.34 0.29 -5.58
CA PHE A 348 18.25 -0.49 -6.15
C PHE A 348 17.83 0.04 -7.54
N THR A 349 17.73 1.36 -7.70
CA THR A 349 17.44 1.96 -9.01
C THR A 349 18.54 1.66 -10.04
N ALA A 350 19.81 1.64 -9.64
CA ALA A 350 20.91 1.20 -10.49
C ALA A 350 20.79 -0.27 -10.90
N GLN A 351 20.48 -1.18 -9.96
CA GLN A 351 20.29 -2.61 -10.25
C GLN A 351 19.08 -2.86 -11.17
N LEU A 352 18.03 -2.04 -11.08
CA LEU A 352 16.87 -2.08 -11.97
C LEU A 352 17.17 -1.53 -13.37
N GLY A 353 18.32 -0.90 -13.59
CA GLY A 353 18.68 -0.22 -14.85
C GLY A 353 18.08 1.19 -14.98
N ARG A 354 17.50 1.74 -13.91
CA ARG A 354 16.90 3.09 -13.86
C ARG A 354 17.98 4.15 -13.63
N ILE A 355 18.86 4.32 -14.63
CA ILE A 355 20.09 5.11 -14.49
C ILE A 355 19.84 6.58 -14.17
N ASP A 356 18.79 7.19 -14.71
CA ASP A 356 18.44 8.58 -14.39
C ASP A 356 18.02 8.76 -12.92
N GLU A 357 17.25 7.81 -12.38
CA GLU A 357 16.85 7.79 -10.97
C GLU A 357 18.06 7.52 -10.08
N ALA A 358 18.92 6.56 -10.45
CA ALA A 358 20.15 6.25 -9.72
C ALA A 358 21.10 7.46 -9.64
N ALA A 359 21.27 8.18 -10.76
CA ALA A 359 22.02 9.42 -10.80
C ALA A 359 21.39 10.48 -9.88
N GLY A 360 20.08 10.69 -9.95
CA GLY A 360 19.35 11.64 -9.11
C GLY A 360 19.47 11.34 -7.61
N TRP A 361 19.27 10.09 -7.20
CA TRP A 361 19.47 9.68 -5.81
C TRP A 361 20.91 9.87 -5.33
N THR A 362 21.88 9.60 -6.21
CA THR A 362 23.31 9.81 -5.90
C THR A 362 23.66 11.30 -5.79
N GLU A 363 23.09 12.15 -6.65
CA GLU A 363 23.21 13.61 -6.54
C GLU A 363 22.59 14.11 -5.23
N ALA A 364 21.42 13.60 -4.83
CA ALA A 364 20.79 13.93 -3.56
C ALA A 364 21.65 13.52 -2.35
N LEU A 365 22.29 12.35 -2.42
CA LEU A 365 23.22 11.89 -1.39
C LEU A 365 24.43 12.83 -1.26
N LEU A 366 25.03 13.24 -2.38
CA LEU A 366 26.20 14.12 -2.38
C LEU A 366 25.89 15.55 -1.90
N ILE A 367 24.63 15.99 -1.94
CA ILE A 367 24.21 17.25 -1.30
C ILE A 367 24.28 17.13 0.23
N LEU A 368 23.94 15.96 0.78
CA LEU A 368 23.95 15.71 2.22
C LEU A 368 25.36 15.37 2.72
N ASP A 369 26.09 14.54 1.98
CA ASP A 369 27.47 14.15 2.26
C ASP A 369 28.37 14.35 1.03
N PRO A 370 28.95 15.57 0.87
CA PRO A 370 29.81 15.90 -0.25
C PRO A 370 31.14 15.12 -0.30
N LEU A 371 31.49 14.38 0.77
CA LEU A 371 32.74 13.65 0.87
C LEU A 371 32.57 12.14 0.62
N GLU A 372 31.36 11.67 0.29
CA GLU A 372 31.12 10.27 0.02
C GLU A 372 31.71 9.84 -1.34
N PHE A 373 32.96 9.39 -1.29
CA PHE A 373 33.78 9.11 -2.46
C PHE A 373 33.17 8.06 -3.42
N GLN A 374 32.49 7.04 -2.87
CA GLN A 374 31.84 6.02 -3.70
C GLN A 374 30.65 6.61 -4.48
N ALA A 375 29.91 7.55 -3.89
CA ALA A 375 28.80 8.22 -4.55
C ALA A 375 29.31 9.10 -5.70
N GLU A 376 30.44 9.81 -5.53
CA GLU A 376 31.05 10.59 -6.61
C GLU A 376 31.45 9.72 -7.81
N GLN A 377 32.07 8.55 -7.56
CA GLN A 377 32.43 7.59 -8.61
C GLN A 377 31.20 7.01 -9.32
N ASN A 378 30.17 6.65 -8.54
CA ASN A 378 28.92 6.11 -9.08
C ASN A 378 28.24 7.15 -9.96
N LEU A 379 28.13 8.40 -9.49
CA LEU A 379 27.54 9.50 -10.24
C LEU A 379 28.29 9.76 -11.55
N PHE A 380 29.61 9.75 -11.55
CA PHE A 380 30.40 9.86 -12.77
C PHE A 380 30.07 8.75 -13.77
N THR A 381 29.93 7.51 -13.29
CA THR A 381 29.57 6.35 -14.10
C THR A 381 28.14 6.47 -14.67
N PHE A 382 27.16 6.80 -13.83
CA PHE A 382 25.77 6.99 -14.26
C PHE A 382 25.63 8.15 -15.24
N ASN A 383 26.40 9.23 -15.07
CA ASN A 383 26.43 10.34 -16.02
C ASN A 383 26.94 9.94 -17.41
N GLN A 384 27.95 9.07 -17.48
CA GLN A 384 28.39 8.52 -18.76
C GLN A 384 27.34 7.62 -19.40
N GLN A 385 26.70 6.77 -18.61
CA GLN A 385 25.66 5.86 -19.09
C GLN A 385 24.42 6.62 -19.60
N ARG A 386 23.90 7.60 -18.83
CA ARG A 386 22.71 8.36 -19.24
C ARG A 386 22.92 9.21 -20.49
N ALA A 387 24.17 9.59 -20.81
CA ALA A 387 24.49 10.34 -22.02
C ALA A 387 24.22 9.56 -23.32
N SER A 388 24.24 8.23 -23.27
CA SER A 388 23.90 7.36 -24.42
C SER A 388 22.44 6.88 -24.42
N LEU A 389 21.66 7.19 -23.39
CA LEU A 389 20.28 6.76 -23.22
C LEU A 389 19.28 7.86 -23.63
N PRO A 390 18.10 7.49 -24.19
CA PRO A 390 17.03 8.45 -24.46
C PRO A 390 16.54 9.11 -23.17
N ALA A 391 15.99 10.33 -23.25
CA ALA A 391 15.39 11.04 -22.11
C ALA A 391 13.98 10.51 -21.80
N LEU A 392 13.89 9.21 -21.61
CA LEU A 392 12.72 8.44 -21.22
C LEU A 392 13.17 7.51 -20.09
N ARG A 393 12.24 7.07 -19.25
CA ARG A 393 12.56 6.10 -18.20
C ARG A 393 13.04 4.80 -18.85
N THR A 394 14.31 4.52 -18.73
CA THR A 394 14.88 3.22 -19.11
C THR A 394 14.81 2.32 -17.90
N SER A 395 14.08 1.22 -18.01
CA SER A 395 13.93 0.26 -16.91
C SER A 395 14.61 -1.08 -17.19
N LEU A 396 15.42 -1.21 -18.24
CA LEU A 396 16.02 -2.51 -18.58
C LEU A 396 17.46 -2.42 -19.07
N PRO A 397 18.32 -3.35 -18.63
CA PRO A 397 19.51 -3.74 -19.39
C PRO A 397 19.09 -4.34 -20.75
N PRO A 398 19.88 -4.13 -21.83
CA PRO A 398 19.60 -4.68 -23.17
C PRO A 398 19.37 -6.20 -23.21
N GLU A 399 19.87 -6.93 -22.21
CA GLU A 399 19.82 -8.39 -22.09
C GLU A 399 18.61 -8.96 -21.30
N PHE A 400 17.68 -8.13 -20.80
CA PHE A 400 16.55 -8.63 -20.01
C PHE A 400 15.45 -9.31 -20.84
N LEU A 401 14.79 -10.31 -20.25
CA LEU A 401 13.84 -11.26 -20.84
C LEU A 401 12.71 -10.66 -21.69
N SER A 402 12.29 -9.41 -21.42
CA SER A 402 11.26 -8.71 -22.20
C SER A 402 11.49 -8.71 -23.73
N ASN A 403 12.75 -8.79 -24.18
CA ASN A 403 13.08 -8.82 -25.61
C ASN A 403 13.11 -10.24 -26.19
N ARG A 404 12.96 -11.28 -25.37
CA ARG A 404 12.92 -12.66 -25.82
C ARG A 404 11.49 -13.05 -26.21
N SER A 405 11.24 -13.19 -27.50
CA SER A 405 9.94 -13.59 -28.06
C SER A 405 9.78 -15.10 -28.22
N ASP A 406 10.74 -15.89 -27.73
CA ASP A 406 10.86 -17.32 -28.03
C ASP A 406 10.15 -18.25 -27.03
N PHE A 407 9.83 -17.77 -25.82
CA PHE A 407 9.33 -18.62 -24.74
C PHE A 407 7.82 -18.53 -24.47
N LEU A 408 7.13 -17.54 -25.05
CA LEU A 408 5.68 -17.36 -24.98
C LEU A 408 5.08 -16.98 -26.35
N PRO A 409 3.85 -17.43 -26.66
CA PRO A 409 3.16 -17.02 -27.87
C PRO A 409 2.75 -15.54 -27.82
N ASP A 410 2.38 -14.99 -28.98
CA ASP A 410 1.73 -13.68 -29.03
C ASP A 410 0.38 -13.69 -28.28
N PRO A 411 -0.02 -12.56 -27.68
CA PRO A 411 -1.30 -12.47 -26.97
C PRO A 411 -2.49 -12.81 -27.88
N PRO A 412 -3.49 -13.55 -27.39
CA PRO A 412 -4.70 -13.80 -28.16
C PRO A 412 -5.47 -12.50 -28.42
N PRO A 413 -6.22 -12.40 -29.53
CA PRO A 413 -6.71 -11.11 -30.05
C PRO A 413 -7.82 -10.43 -29.23
N ALA A 414 -8.74 -11.16 -28.59
CA ALA A 414 -9.80 -10.55 -27.78
C ALA A 414 -10.36 -11.52 -26.73
N PRO A 415 -10.63 -11.06 -25.50
CA PRO A 415 -11.48 -11.74 -24.52
C PRO A 415 -12.84 -12.10 -25.11
N LYS A 416 -13.34 -13.30 -24.81
CA LYS A 416 -14.65 -13.79 -25.24
C LYS A 416 -15.35 -14.48 -24.09
N ALA A 417 -16.69 -14.40 -24.10
CA ALA A 417 -17.53 -15.15 -23.15
C ALA A 417 -17.25 -16.67 -23.16
N SER A 418 -16.74 -17.21 -24.27
CA SER A 418 -16.35 -18.61 -24.39
C SER A 418 -15.11 -19.02 -23.60
N ASP A 419 -14.33 -18.06 -23.09
CA ASP A 419 -13.07 -18.34 -22.40
C ASP A 419 -13.33 -18.89 -20.98
N LEU A 420 -14.50 -18.59 -20.41
CA LEU A 420 -14.94 -19.08 -19.10
C LEU A 420 -15.28 -20.58 -19.04
N LYS A 421 -15.10 -21.31 -20.16
CA LYS A 421 -15.51 -22.71 -20.30
C LYS A 421 -14.78 -23.68 -19.37
N GLN A 422 -13.68 -23.26 -18.74
CA GLN A 422 -12.93 -24.11 -17.80
C GLN A 422 -13.31 -23.87 -16.33
N ASN A 423 -13.99 -22.77 -16.01
CA ASN A 423 -14.39 -22.43 -14.64
C ASN A 423 -15.91 -22.57 -14.47
N SER A 424 -16.37 -23.80 -14.22
CA SER A 424 -17.79 -24.18 -14.22
C SER A 424 -18.69 -23.38 -13.26
N ASN A 425 -18.11 -22.77 -12.22
CA ASN A 425 -18.81 -21.86 -11.29
C ASN A 425 -19.10 -20.49 -11.93
N LEU A 426 -18.11 -19.88 -12.60
CA LEU A 426 -18.25 -18.57 -13.26
C LEU A 426 -19.13 -18.64 -14.52
N ALA A 427 -19.11 -19.77 -15.23
CA ALA A 427 -19.96 -19.99 -16.41
C ALA A 427 -21.48 -19.94 -16.10
N SER A 428 -21.86 -20.19 -14.84
CA SER A 428 -23.27 -20.16 -14.39
C SER A 428 -23.83 -18.74 -14.20
N GLU A 429 -22.96 -17.75 -13.95
CA GLU A 429 -23.35 -16.34 -13.74
C GLU A 429 -23.74 -15.61 -15.04
N PHE A 430 -23.44 -16.19 -16.20
CA PHE A 430 -23.60 -15.54 -17.52
C PHE A 430 -25.05 -15.46 -18.05
N THR A 431 -26.04 -16.07 -17.39
CA THR A 431 -27.38 -16.22 -17.97
C THR A 431 -28.51 -15.47 -17.25
N THR A 432 -28.22 -14.81 -16.14
CA THR A 432 -29.25 -14.15 -15.35
C THR A 432 -28.74 -12.79 -14.84
N PRO A 433 -29.52 -11.68 -14.96
CA PRO A 433 -29.25 -10.47 -14.18
C PRO A 433 -29.08 -10.88 -12.72
N PRO A 434 -28.28 -10.19 -11.89
CA PRO A 434 -27.99 -10.63 -10.53
C PRO A 434 -29.31 -10.75 -9.76
N ALA A 435 -29.84 -11.97 -9.72
CA ALA A 435 -30.86 -12.33 -8.79
C ALA A 435 -30.16 -12.22 -7.44
N LYS A 436 -30.76 -11.48 -6.50
CA LYS A 436 -30.41 -11.55 -5.08
C LYS A 436 -30.03 -13.00 -4.78
N ILE A 437 -28.75 -13.25 -4.48
CA ILE A 437 -28.28 -14.60 -4.17
C ILE A 437 -29.01 -15.00 -2.90
N SER A 438 -30.10 -15.74 -3.08
CA SER A 438 -30.76 -16.49 -2.02
C SER A 438 -29.87 -17.70 -1.77
N SER A 439 -28.77 -17.49 -1.03
CA SER A 439 -28.01 -18.58 -0.44
C SER A 439 -28.98 -19.46 0.36
N ARG A 440 -28.91 -20.79 0.24
CA ARG A 440 -29.59 -21.71 1.16
C ARG A 440 -28.87 -21.80 2.50
N ILE A 441 -27.61 -21.39 2.55
CA ILE A 441 -26.82 -21.27 3.79
C ILE A 441 -27.15 -19.91 4.37
N HIS A 442 -27.89 -19.92 5.46
CA HIS A 442 -28.18 -18.73 6.24
C HIS A 442 -27.36 -18.81 7.51
N PHE A 443 -26.54 -17.80 7.76
CA PHE A 443 -25.96 -17.58 9.08
C PHE A 443 -26.99 -16.83 9.90
N GLU A 444 -27.29 -17.36 11.08
CA GLU A 444 -28.11 -16.69 12.08
C GLU A 444 -27.23 -16.45 13.30
N ASP A 445 -27.29 -15.25 13.85
CA ASP A 445 -26.66 -14.96 15.13
C ASP A 445 -27.53 -15.54 16.25
N LEU A 446 -27.02 -16.61 16.86
CA LEU A 446 -27.69 -17.32 17.94
C LEU A 446 -27.07 -17.01 19.32
N ALA A 447 -26.03 -16.17 19.41
CA ALA A 447 -25.25 -15.98 20.64
C ALA A 447 -26.13 -15.55 21.83
N GLU A 448 -26.96 -14.51 21.65
CA GLU A 448 -27.87 -14.05 22.72
C GLU A 448 -28.91 -15.11 23.07
N GLN A 449 -29.43 -15.84 22.08
CA GLN A 449 -30.46 -16.88 22.28
C GLN A 449 -29.92 -18.09 23.04
N THR A 450 -28.66 -18.45 22.81
CA THR A 450 -28.00 -19.57 23.47
C THR A 450 -27.30 -19.16 24.76
N GLY A 451 -27.33 -17.89 25.17
CA GLY A 451 -26.72 -17.43 26.43
C GLY A 451 -25.23 -17.09 26.34
N MET A 452 -24.67 -17.00 25.14
CA MET A 452 -23.31 -16.53 24.91
C MET A 452 -23.27 -15.00 24.91
N GLN A 453 -22.81 -14.42 26.02
CA GLN A 453 -22.56 -12.98 26.14
C GLN A 453 -21.06 -12.75 26.28
N PHE A 454 -20.40 -12.51 25.15
CA PHE A 454 -18.96 -12.28 25.09
C PHE A 454 -18.65 -11.13 24.13
N GLN A 455 -17.72 -10.27 24.52
CA GLN A 455 -17.17 -9.24 23.66
C GLN A 455 -15.67 -9.14 23.94
N PHE A 456 -14.86 -9.25 22.89
CA PHE A 456 -13.42 -9.09 22.99
C PHE A 456 -13.06 -7.62 23.27
N TYR A 457 -12.15 -7.38 24.19
CA TYR A 457 -11.68 -6.06 24.60
C TYR A 457 -10.24 -5.87 24.13
N SER A 458 -10.03 -4.92 23.22
CA SER A 458 -8.73 -4.63 22.60
C SER A 458 -8.08 -3.34 23.12
N ASP A 459 -8.46 -2.86 24.31
CA ASP A 459 -8.00 -1.62 24.93
C ASP A 459 -7.86 -0.38 24.01
N PRO A 460 -8.94 0.05 23.34
CA PRO A 460 -8.82 0.98 22.23
C PRO A 460 -8.38 2.40 22.66
N HIS A 461 -7.18 2.81 22.26
CA HIS A 461 -6.61 4.13 22.53
C HIS A 461 -7.11 5.21 21.55
N HIS A 462 -8.29 5.78 21.82
CA HIS A 462 -9.01 6.69 20.91
C HIS A 462 -8.42 8.10 20.67
N ASN A 463 -7.19 8.41 21.10
CA ASN A 463 -6.68 9.80 21.10
C ASN A 463 -5.60 10.12 20.05
N ALA A 464 -5.25 9.19 19.15
CA ALA A 464 -4.04 9.33 18.34
C ALA A 464 -4.20 9.06 16.84
N GLY A 465 -5.41 9.09 16.25
CA GLY A 465 -5.57 8.98 14.78
C GLY A 465 -5.20 7.64 14.14
N GLY A 466 -4.75 6.66 14.94
CA GLY A 466 -4.43 5.29 14.57
C GLY A 466 -4.41 4.40 15.82
N PHE A 467 -4.21 3.10 15.62
CA PHE A 467 -4.17 2.05 16.65
C PHE A 467 -2.80 1.34 16.67
N TYR A 468 -2.40 0.83 17.83
CA TYR A 468 -1.21 -0.02 17.99
C TYR A 468 -1.41 -1.37 17.31
N MET A 469 -0.31 -2.04 16.98
CA MET A 469 -0.35 -3.29 16.20
C MET A 469 -1.24 -4.37 16.86
N TYR A 470 -1.16 -4.54 18.18
CA TYR A 470 -1.97 -5.54 18.89
C TYR A 470 -3.48 -5.23 18.91
N GLU A 471 -3.87 -3.96 18.80
CA GLU A 471 -5.28 -3.54 18.78
C GLU A 471 -5.98 -3.93 17.46
N SER A 472 -5.22 -4.30 16.43
CA SER A 472 -5.73 -4.72 15.12
C SER A 472 -6.19 -6.17 15.05
N MET A 473 -5.84 -6.95 16.08
CA MET A 473 -6.07 -8.39 16.15
C MET A 473 -7.16 -8.71 17.18
N GLY A 474 -7.89 -9.80 16.94
CA GLY A 474 -8.89 -10.33 17.86
C GLY A 474 -8.35 -11.47 18.73
N GLY A 475 -9.27 -12.12 19.45
CA GLY A 475 -9.03 -13.37 20.16
C GLY A 475 -9.53 -14.59 19.41
N GLY A 476 -9.00 -15.74 19.77
CA GLY A 476 -9.40 -17.06 19.29
C GLY A 476 -10.33 -17.78 20.25
N GLY A 477 -10.61 -19.05 19.95
CA GLY A 477 -11.36 -19.92 20.83
C GLY A 477 -11.12 -21.39 20.54
N ALA A 478 -11.41 -22.23 21.53
CA ALA A 478 -11.35 -23.67 21.43
C ALA A 478 -12.73 -24.30 21.71
N SER A 479 -12.98 -25.41 21.03
CA SER A 479 -14.11 -26.30 21.32
C SER A 479 -13.57 -27.54 22.01
N SER A 480 -14.12 -27.90 23.17
CA SER A 480 -13.65 -29.01 24.00
C SER A 480 -14.82 -29.59 24.79
N ASP A 481 -14.95 -30.91 24.87
CA ASP A 481 -15.92 -31.57 25.78
C ASP A 481 -15.22 -31.80 27.13
N TYR A 482 -15.03 -30.71 27.89
CA TYR A 482 -14.06 -30.73 29.00
C TYR A 482 -14.54 -31.55 30.20
N ASP A 483 -15.85 -31.83 30.29
CA ASP A 483 -16.44 -32.66 31.33
C ASP A 483 -16.95 -34.03 30.84
N LEU A 484 -16.69 -34.36 29.56
CA LEU A 484 -17.02 -35.61 28.90
C LEU A 484 -18.53 -35.94 28.93
N ASP A 485 -19.38 -34.91 28.90
CA ASP A 485 -20.84 -35.07 28.86
C ASP A 485 -21.38 -35.30 27.43
N GLY A 486 -20.51 -35.22 26.43
CA GLY A 486 -20.81 -35.47 25.02
C GLY A 486 -21.25 -34.22 24.26
N PHE A 487 -21.26 -33.05 24.90
CA PHE A 487 -21.59 -31.77 24.28
C PHE A 487 -20.38 -30.83 24.31
N PRO A 488 -19.82 -30.45 23.15
CA PRO A 488 -18.66 -29.57 23.13
C PRO A 488 -18.95 -28.21 23.78
N ASP A 489 -18.10 -27.84 24.72
CA ASP A 489 -18.00 -26.56 25.41
C ASP A 489 -17.06 -25.60 24.67
N LEU A 490 -17.04 -24.34 25.08
CA LEU A 490 -16.31 -23.28 24.39
C LEU A 490 -15.42 -22.50 25.36
N TYR A 491 -14.14 -22.39 25.02
CA TYR A 491 -13.19 -21.49 25.66
C TYR A 491 -12.88 -20.33 24.72
N TRP A 492 -13.10 -19.08 25.15
CA TRP A 492 -12.75 -17.88 24.39
C TRP A 492 -11.64 -17.11 25.06
N THR A 493 -10.65 -16.74 24.27
CA THR A 493 -9.57 -15.86 24.71
C THR A 493 -10.06 -14.42 24.79
N GLN A 494 -9.45 -13.64 25.67
CA GLN A 494 -9.81 -12.26 25.94
C GLN A 494 -8.58 -11.36 25.93
N GLY A 495 -8.75 -10.11 25.52
CA GLY A 495 -7.70 -9.10 25.64
C GLY A 495 -7.68 -8.49 27.03
N CYS A 496 -6.82 -7.50 27.24
CA CYS A 496 -6.67 -6.86 28.53
C CYS A 496 -6.54 -5.35 28.39
N VAL A 497 -6.70 -4.62 29.50
CA VAL A 497 -6.14 -3.26 29.57
C VAL A 497 -4.62 -3.37 29.46
N TRP A 498 -4.01 -2.65 28.53
CA TRP A 498 -2.59 -2.76 28.22
C TRP A 498 -1.76 -1.78 29.08
N PRO A 499 -0.61 -2.20 29.64
CA PRO A 499 0.00 -3.54 29.57
C PRO A 499 -0.70 -4.54 30.51
N PRO A 500 -0.60 -5.86 30.22
CA PRO A 500 -1.19 -6.91 31.05
C PRO A 500 -0.85 -6.78 32.55
N GLY A 501 -1.85 -6.93 33.41
CA GLY A 501 -1.70 -6.82 34.85
C GLY A 501 -2.96 -7.25 35.62
N THR A 502 -2.89 -7.28 36.95
CA THR A 502 -3.95 -7.82 37.84
C THR A 502 -5.25 -7.00 37.88
N GLU A 503 -5.32 -5.87 37.17
CA GLU A 503 -6.46 -4.93 37.19
C GLU A 503 -7.25 -4.89 35.87
N SER A 504 -6.97 -5.79 34.92
CA SER A 504 -7.61 -5.80 33.59
C SER A 504 -9.15 -5.82 33.66
N GLY A 505 -9.72 -6.61 34.57
CA GLY A 505 -11.19 -6.81 34.64
C GLY A 505 -11.76 -7.63 33.48
N TYR A 506 -10.95 -7.92 32.46
CA TYR A 506 -11.23 -8.81 31.34
C TYR A 506 -10.44 -10.11 31.52
N ASN A 507 -11.14 -11.23 31.47
CA ASN A 507 -10.64 -12.59 31.67
C ASN A 507 -11.12 -13.45 30.52
N ASP A 508 -10.32 -14.44 30.15
CA ASP A 508 -10.74 -15.53 29.25
C ASP A 508 -12.01 -16.21 29.80
N GLN A 509 -12.84 -16.75 28.90
CA GLN A 509 -14.16 -17.25 29.27
C GLN A 509 -14.39 -18.69 28.86
N LEU A 510 -14.73 -19.54 29.85
CA LEU A 510 -15.17 -20.91 29.62
C LEU A 510 -16.70 -20.96 29.70
N PHE A 511 -17.32 -21.50 28.67
CA PHE A 511 -18.75 -21.66 28.55
C PHE A 511 -19.11 -23.13 28.40
N ARG A 512 -19.81 -23.66 29.39
CA ARG A 512 -20.31 -25.03 29.36
C ARG A 512 -21.58 -25.13 28.53
N ASN A 513 -21.62 -26.07 27.59
CA ASN A 513 -22.77 -26.43 26.80
C ASN A 513 -23.75 -27.27 27.64
N GLN A 514 -25.03 -26.91 27.61
CA GLN A 514 -26.09 -27.65 28.28
C GLN A 514 -26.95 -28.36 27.26
N ASP A 515 -26.63 -29.64 27.04
CA ASP A 515 -27.39 -30.55 26.20
C ASP A 515 -27.64 -30.02 24.77
N GLY A 516 -26.72 -29.20 24.23
CA GLY A 516 -26.81 -28.60 22.91
C GLY A 516 -27.84 -27.46 22.79
N GLN A 517 -28.34 -26.93 23.91
CA GLN A 517 -29.41 -25.92 23.92
C GLN A 517 -28.93 -24.52 24.29
N ARG A 518 -28.02 -24.41 25.25
CA ARG A 518 -27.52 -23.14 25.78
C ARG A 518 -26.13 -23.28 26.36
N PHE A 519 -25.43 -22.17 26.46
CA PHE A 519 -24.13 -22.03 27.08
C PHE A 519 -24.26 -21.29 28.41
N GLU A 520 -23.55 -21.79 29.44
CA GLU A 520 -23.42 -21.11 30.72
C GLU A 520 -21.96 -20.77 30.97
N ASN A 521 -21.68 -19.51 31.29
CA ASN A 521 -20.34 -19.12 31.71
C ASN A 521 -19.99 -19.84 33.03
N ARG A 522 -18.89 -20.59 33.02
CA ARG A 522 -18.34 -21.35 34.13
C ARG A 522 -16.92 -20.93 34.49
N THR A 523 -16.44 -19.80 33.98
CA THR A 523 -15.07 -19.31 34.19
C THR A 523 -14.66 -19.31 35.67
N VAL A 524 -15.51 -18.74 36.53
CA VAL A 524 -15.21 -18.58 37.96
C VAL A 524 -15.25 -19.93 38.67
N GLU A 525 -16.27 -20.75 38.42
CA GLU A 525 -16.41 -22.07 39.03
C GLU A 525 -15.32 -23.04 38.57
N ALA A 526 -14.88 -22.92 37.31
CA ALA A 526 -13.81 -23.71 36.74
C ALA A 526 -12.42 -23.26 37.20
N GLY A 527 -12.29 -22.11 37.87
CA GLY A 527 -11.02 -21.59 38.35
C GLY A 527 -10.11 -21.01 37.27
N ILE A 528 -10.67 -20.60 36.12
CA ILE A 528 -9.92 -19.95 35.05
C ILE A 528 -9.68 -18.47 35.38
N GLU A 529 -8.42 -18.10 35.53
CA GLU A 529 -7.96 -16.72 35.72
C GLU A 529 -6.78 -16.44 34.77
N GLU A 530 -7.11 -16.02 33.55
CA GLU A 530 -6.15 -15.54 32.55
C GLU A 530 -6.43 -14.07 32.24
N LEU A 531 -5.50 -13.20 32.62
CA LEU A 531 -5.63 -11.74 32.54
C LEU A 531 -4.62 -11.13 31.57
N ALA A 532 -3.86 -11.97 30.86
CA ALA A 532 -2.98 -11.56 29.78
C ALA A 532 -3.78 -11.10 28.54
N PHE A 533 -3.04 -10.70 27.51
CA PHE A 533 -3.64 -10.44 26.20
C PHE A 533 -3.60 -11.74 25.39
N SER A 534 -4.68 -12.51 25.47
CA SER A 534 -4.80 -13.85 24.89
C SER A 534 -5.35 -13.78 23.46
N GLN A 535 -4.64 -14.41 22.50
CA GLN A 535 -5.02 -14.40 21.08
C GLN A 535 -5.38 -15.76 20.51
N GLY A 536 -4.83 -16.84 21.06
CA GLY A 536 -5.11 -18.19 20.60
C GLY A 536 -5.26 -19.15 21.76
N VAL A 537 -5.94 -20.26 21.53
CA VAL A 537 -6.04 -21.35 22.50
C VAL A 537 -6.11 -22.67 21.76
N ALA A 538 -5.38 -23.67 22.25
CA ALA A 538 -5.49 -25.04 21.81
C ALA A 538 -6.06 -25.90 22.95
N ALA A 539 -6.91 -26.86 22.60
CA ALA A 539 -7.45 -27.85 23.53
C ALA A 539 -6.88 -29.24 23.20
N GLY A 540 -6.48 -30.00 24.21
CA GLY A 540 -5.97 -31.35 24.06
C GLY A 540 -5.40 -31.92 25.35
N ASP A 541 -5.37 -33.24 25.47
CA ASP A 541 -4.88 -33.95 26.66
C ASP A 541 -3.34 -33.93 26.72
N LEU A 542 -2.77 -32.95 27.43
CA LEU A 542 -1.32 -32.74 27.51
C LEU A 542 -0.64 -33.70 28.50
N ASN A 543 -1.36 -34.09 29.54
CA ASN A 543 -0.83 -34.92 30.62
C ASN A 543 -1.16 -36.43 30.47
N GLY A 544 -2.03 -36.79 29.52
CA GLY A 544 -2.44 -38.15 29.21
C GLY A 544 -3.46 -38.75 30.19
N ASP A 545 -4.23 -37.93 30.92
CA ASP A 545 -5.20 -38.37 31.93
C ASP A 545 -6.61 -38.62 31.38
N GLY A 546 -6.82 -38.31 30.10
CA GLY A 546 -8.09 -38.49 29.38
C GLY A 546 -9.02 -37.29 29.43
N PHE A 547 -8.62 -36.17 30.03
CA PHE A 547 -9.33 -34.90 29.99
C PHE A 547 -8.57 -33.87 29.14
N GLU A 548 -9.28 -33.13 28.29
CA GLU A 548 -8.62 -32.08 27.49
C GLU A 548 -8.19 -30.91 28.36
N ASP A 549 -6.94 -30.50 28.21
CA ASP A 549 -6.32 -29.32 28.81
C ASP A 549 -6.38 -28.13 27.85
N PHE A 550 -6.13 -26.92 28.35
CA PHE A 550 -5.99 -25.73 27.51
C PHE A 550 -4.57 -25.18 27.52
N TYR A 551 -4.06 -24.82 26.33
CA TYR A 551 -2.84 -24.06 26.15
C TYR A 551 -3.16 -22.72 25.48
N VAL A 552 -2.98 -21.63 26.22
CA VAL A 552 -3.35 -20.27 25.82
C VAL A 552 -2.13 -19.54 25.27
N ALA A 553 -2.26 -19.06 24.04
CA ALA A 553 -1.30 -18.25 23.31
C ALA A 553 -1.51 -16.77 23.63
N ASN A 554 -0.49 -16.15 24.20
CA ASN A 554 -0.52 -14.79 24.71
C ASN A 554 0.48 -13.90 23.97
N ILE A 555 0.21 -12.59 24.01
CA ILE A 555 1.28 -11.61 23.85
C ILE A 555 2.11 -11.60 25.13
N GLY A 556 3.31 -12.18 25.07
CA GLY A 556 4.19 -12.38 26.21
C GLY A 556 4.30 -13.85 26.59
N SER A 557 3.97 -14.20 27.83
CA SER A 557 4.06 -15.57 28.33
C SER A 557 2.74 -16.32 28.12
N ASN A 558 2.81 -17.47 27.44
CA ASN A 558 1.69 -18.40 27.27
C ASN A 558 1.28 -19.04 28.62
N ARG A 559 0.17 -19.76 28.65
CA ARG A 559 -0.37 -20.40 29.87
C ARG A 559 -0.93 -21.78 29.61
N ILE A 560 -0.72 -22.71 30.55
CA ILE A 560 -1.39 -24.02 30.56
C ILE A 560 -2.45 -24.03 31.66
N PHE A 561 -3.61 -24.60 31.36
CA PHE A 561 -4.66 -24.96 32.32
C PHE A 561 -4.89 -26.47 32.24
N TYR A 562 -4.44 -27.20 33.27
CA TYR A 562 -4.69 -28.63 33.36
C TYR A 562 -6.10 -28.89 33.89
N ASN A 563 -6.86 -29.73 33.19
CA ASN A 563 -8.20 -30.13 33.62
C ASN A 563 -8.10 -31.17 34.74
N ASN A 564 -8.73 -30.91 35.89
CA ASN A 564 -8.66 -31.80 37.04
C ASN A 564 -9.67 -32.96 36.95
N GLY A 565 -10.50 -33.02 35.90
CA GLY A 565 -11.55 -34.03 35.69
C GLY A 565 -12.78 -33.88 36.59
N ASP A 566 -12.84 -32.81 37.41
CA ASP A 566 -13.98 -32.46 38.27
C ASP A 566 -14.69 -31.17 37.84
N GLY A 567 -14.34 -30.67 36.64
CA GLY A 567 -14.83 -29.43 36.06
C GLY A 567 -14.05 -28.18 36.49
N THR A 568 -12.93 -28.35 37.21
CA THR A 568 -12.00 -27.28 37.57
C THR A 568 -10.67 -27.42 36.83
N PHE A 569 -9.93 -26.32 36.72
CA PHE A 569 -8.62 -26.27 36.08
C PHE A 569 -7.54 -25.78 37.04
N SER A 570 -6.34 -26.34 36.90
CA SER A 570 -5.14 -25.96 37.62
C SER A 570 -4.18 -25.21 36.68
N PRO A 571 -3.81 -23.95 36.95
CA PRO A 571 -2.84 -23.24 36.12
C PRO A 571 -1.44 -23.81 36.28
N ALA A 572 -0.70 -23.87 35.18
CA ALA A 572 0.71 -24.27 35.15
C ALA A 572 1.53 -23.31 34.28
N ASP A 573 2.84 -23.29 34.50
CA ASP A 573 3.76 -22.51 33.69
C ASP A 573 3.98 -23.18 32.32
N PRO A 574 4.09 -22.41 31.23
CA PRO A 574 4.39 -22.94 29.91
C PRO A 574 5.83 -23.47 29.86
N PRO A 575 6.23 -24.18 28.77
CA PRO A 575 7.62 -24.44 28.48
C PRO A 575 8.48 -23.18 28.54
N GLU A 576 9.74 -23.30 28.99
CA GLU A 576 10.65 -22.16 29.05
C GLU A 576 10.96 -21.64 27.63
N SER A 577 10.56 -20.40 27.36
CA SER A 577 10.82 -19.71 26.10
C SER A 577 11.00 -18.20 26.32
N ALA A 578 11.60 -17.53 25.32
CA ALA A 578 11.64 -16.08 25.33
C ALA A 578 10.22 -15.54 25.07
N PRO A 579 9.75 -14.52 25.81
CA PRO A 579 8.45 -13.90 25.56
C PRO A 579 8.35 -13.46 24.09
N SER A 580 7.25 -13.82 23.45
CA SER A 580 6.97 -13.56 22.04
C SER A 580 5.52 -13.12 21.89
N TRP A 581 5.16 -12.64 20.71
CA TRP A 581 3.76 -12.52 20.35
C TRP A 581 3.30 -13.84 19.73
N THR A 582 2.70 -14.71 20.57
CA THR A 582 2.09 -15.97 20.11
C THR A 582 0.67 -15.70 19.64
N ALA A 583 0.41 -15.83 18.34
CA ALA A 583 -0.91 -15.57 17.75
C ALA A 583 -1.82 -16.80 17.79
N SER A 584 -1.24 -17.99 17.63
CA SER A 584 -1.96 -19.28 17.67
C SER A 584 -1.05 -20.36 18.25
N ALA A 585 -1.64 -21.46 18.71
CA ALA A 585 -0.89 -22.63 19.14
C ALA A 585 -1.57 -23.93 18.69
N ALA A 586 -0.85 -25.04 18.77
CA ALA A 586 -1.39 -26.38 18.54
C ALA A 586 -0.92 -27.37 19.60
N ILE A 587 -1.80 -28.32 19.93
CA ILE A 587 -1.52 -29.50 20.75
C ILE A 587 -1.66 -30.72 19.83
N ALA A 588 -0.58 -31.48 19.64
CA ALA A 588 -0.60 -32.66 18.77
C ALA A 588 0.56 -33.62 19.07
N ASP A 589 0.36 -34.91 18.83
CA ASP A 589 1.46 -35.90 18.85
C ASP A 589 2.30 -35.75 17.56
N LEU A 590 3.36 -34.95 17.61
CA LEU A 590 4.15 -34.60 16.41
C LEU A 590 5.20 -35.67 16.09
N ASN A 591 5.65 -36.42 17.09
CA ASN A 591 6.67 -37.46 16.93
C ASN A 591 6.10 -38.90 16.81
N GLY A 592 4.79 -39.07 16.98
CA GLY A 592 4.08 -40.34 16.88
C GLY A 592 4.28 -41.27 18.08
N ASP A 593 4.66 -40.75 19.25
CA ASP A 593 4.93 -41.53 20.47
C ASP A 593 3.70 -41.70 21.38
N GLY A 594 2.58 -41.07 21.04
CA GLY A 594 1.33 -41.09 21.78
C GLY A 594 1.21 -40.05 22.89
N HIS A 595 2.16 -39.12 23.01
CA HIS A 595 2.10 -37.99 23.92
C HIS A 595 1.94 -36.68 23.16
N ALA A 596 1.10 -35.78 23.67
CA ALA A 596 0.86 -34.51 23.00
C ALA A 596 2.03 -33.53 23.19
N ASP A 597 2.48 -32.95 22.08
CA ASP A 597 3.50 -31.90 21.96
C ASP A 597 2.86 -30.53 21.74
N LEU A 598 3.66 -29.46 21.87
CA LEU A 598 3.22 -28.08 21.67
C LEU A 598 3.91 -27.43 20.47
N TYR A 599 3.15 -26.62 19.74
CA TYR A 599 3.66 -25.73 18.70
C TYR A 599 3.11 -24.30 18.90
N ASP A 600 4.01 -23.33 18.99
CA ASP A 600 3.71 -21.91 19.12
C ASP A 600 3.87 -21.23 17.75
N VAL A 601 2.80 -20.60 17.26
CA VAL A 601 2.80 -19.78 16.04
C VAL A 601 3.02 -18.33 16.46
N ASN A 602 4.15 -17.77 16.08
CA ASN A 602 4.62 -16.47 16.49
C ASN A 602 4.52 -15.45 15.35
N TYR A 603 4.01 -14.27 15.66
CA TYR A 603 3.68 -13.27 14.64
C TYR A 603 4.81 -12.27 14.42
N LEU A 604 4.97 -11.29 15.32
CA LEU A 604 5.93 -10.19 15.17
C LEU A 604 6.79 -10.03 16.43
N SER A 605 7.97 -9.44 16.26
CA SER A 605 8.92 -9.10 17.30
C SER A 605 9.50 -7.69 17.13
N GLY A 606 9.96 -7.09 18.22
CA GLY A 606 10.54 -5.75 18.23
C GLY A 606 10.38 -5.05 19.58
N GLU A 607 11.30 -4.15 19.92
CA GLU A 607 11.28 -3.42 21.20
C GLU A 607 10.08 -2.47 21.32
N ASP A 608 9.62 -1.91 20.21
CA ASP A 608 8.52 -0.94 20.14
C ASP A 608 7.22 -1.51 19.56
N LEU A 609 7.14 -2.82 19.33
CA LEU A 609 6.02 -3.50 18.66
C LEU A 609 4.65 -3.15 19.26
N MET A 610 4.60 -3.02 20.58
CA MET A 610 3.36 -2.76 21.33
C MET A 610 3.07 -1.27 21.54
N THR A 611 3.99 -0.39 21.15
CA THR A 611 3.91 1.06 21.46
C THR A 611 4.12 1.97 20.25
N ARG A 612 4.47 1.43 19.09
CA ARG A 612 4.72 2.22 17.88
C ARG A 612 3.41 2.59 17.17
N LEU A 613 3.26 3.88 16.87
CA LEU A 613 2.33 4.40 15.87
C LEU A 613 3.14 4.96 14.70
N CYS A 614 2.67 4.70 13.48
CA CYS A 614 3.34 5.16 12.26
C CYS A 614 2.80 6.53 11.84
N LYS A 615 3.59 7.33 11.12
CA LYS A 615 3.23 8.71 10.73
C LYS A 615 3.22 8.85 9.23
N GLY A 616 2.17 9.47 8.70
CA GLY A 616 1.96 9.71 7.27
C GLY A 616 1.26 11.05 7.11
N ALA A 617 1.76 11.90 6.21
CA ALA A 617 1.26 13.26 5.98
C ALA A 617 1.11 14.13 7.27
N GLY A 618 1.95 13.90 8.29
CA GLY A 618 1.90 14.64 9.56
C GLY A 618 0.85 14.16 10.56
N THR A 619 0.11 13.10 10.25
CA THR A 619 -0.85 12.43 11.14
C THR A 619 -0.37 11.02 11.49
N ASN A 620 -0.72 10.56 12.68
CA ASN A 620 -0.51 9.16 13.09
C ASN A 620 -1.48 8.24 12.33
N HIS A 621 -1.04 7.03 12.00
CA HIS A 621 -1.80 5.95 11.39
C HIS A 621 -1.25 4.58 11.84
N ASN A 622 -1.94 3.51 11.47
CA ASN A 622 -1.59 2.15 11.86
C ASN A 622 -0.32 1.70 11.16
N CYS A 623 0.64 1.12 11.90
CA CYS A 623 1.81 0.53 11.27
C CYS A 623 1.42 -0.68 10.42
N ARG A 624 2.14 -0.90 9.32
CA ARG A 624 2.04 -2.16 8.55
C ARG A 624 2.86 -3.25 9.24
N PRO A 625 2.44 -4.53 9.18
CA PRO A 625 3.22 -5.65 9.74
C PRO A 625 4.67 -5.68 9.24
N SER A 626 4.89 -5.30 7.98
CA SER A 626 6.21 -5.23 7.34
C SER A 626 7.21 -4.25 7.98
N TYR A 627 6.78 -3.41 8.92
CA TYR A 627 7.67 -2.52 9.68
C TYR A 627 8.28 -3.17 10.92
N PHE A 628 7.82 -4.35 11.30
CA PHE A 628 8.31 -5.11 12.45
C PHE A 628 9.09 -6.34 11.98
N LEU A 629 9.90 -6.90 12.88
CA LEU A 629 10.61 -8.13 12.58
C LEU A 629 9.65 -9.32 12.74
N PRO A 630 9.76 -10.36 11.89
CA PRO A 630 9.03 -11.61 12.11
C PRO A 630 9.45 -12.22 13.46
N ALA A 631 8.52 -12.89 14.14
CA ALA A 631 8.83 -13.71 15.30
C ALA A 631 8.97 -15.20 14.91
N GLN A 632 9.92 -15.90 15.51
CA GLN A 632 10.19 -17.30 15.16
C GLN A 632 9.22 -18.24 15.87
N ASP A 633 8.46 -19.04 15.12
CA ASP A 633 7.66 -20.16 15.63
C ASP A 633 8.50 -21.11 16.50
N GLN A 634 7.88 -21.72 17.51
CA GLN A 634 8.56 -22.60 18.46
C GLN A 634 7.87 -23.96 18.56
N ILE A 635 8.65 -25.00 18.83
CA ILE A 635 8.15 -26.36 19.00
C ILE A 635 8.74 -27.00 20.25
N PHE A 636 7.88 -27.66 21.03
CA PHE A 636 8.23 -28.26 22.29
C PHE A 636 7.73 -29.70 22.37
N LEU A 637 8.66 -30.64 22.50
CA LEU A 637 8.36 -32.07 22.59
C LEU A 637 8.11 -32.48 24.04
N ASN A 638 7.05 -33.24 24.29
CA ASN A 638 6.76 -33.79 25.61
C ASN A 638 7.85 -34.78 26.03
N ASN A 639 8.38 -34.61 27.25
CA ASN A 639 9.46 -35.45 27.77
C ASN A 639 8.97 -36.65 28.59
N GLN A 640 7.65 -36.87 28.64
CA GLN A 640 6.98 -37.97 29.36
C GLN A 640 7.24 -37.99 30.88
N SER A 641 7.85 -36.92 31.41
CA SER A 641 8.19 -36.74 32.82
C SER A 641 7.51 -35.49 33.40
N GLY A 642 6.48 -34.99 32.73
CA GLY A 642 5.70 -33.81 33.13
C GLY A 642 6.29 -32.47 32.66
N GLY A 643 7.09 -32.44 31.59
CA GLY A 643 7.60 -31.20 31.01
C GLY A 643 7.92 -31.33 29.52
N PHE A 644 8.52 -30.28 28.95
CA PHE A 644 8.79 -30.20 27.52
C PHE A 644 10.25 -29.88 27.19
N VAL A 645 10.69 -30.28 26.00
CA VAL A 645 12.01 -29.98 25.43
C VAL A 645 11.84 -29.13 24.18
N ASN A 646 12.43 -27.93 24.16
CA ASN A 646 12.41 -27.06 22.99
C ASN A 646 13.26 -27.66 21.85
N LEU A 647 12.63 -27.94 20.70
CA LEU A 647 13.28 -28.50 19.51
C LEU A 647 13.33 -27.51 18.34
N THR A 648 13.05 -26.22 18.57
CA THR A 648 13.00 -25.20 17.52
C THR A 648 14.26 -25.15 16.66
N GLU A 649 15.44 -25.21 17.29
CA GLU A 649 16.73 -25.13 16.58
C GLU A 649 17.09 -26.40 15.79
N THR A 650 16.51 -27.56 16.14
CA THR A 650 16.93 -28.87 15.60
C THR A 650 15.89 -29.55 14.71
N SER A 651 14.63 -29.11 14.78
CA SER A 651 13.50 -29.70 14.07
C SER A 651 13.33 -29.22 12.62
N GLY A 652 14.04 -28.19 12.19
CA GLY A 652 13.96 -27.68 10.81
C GLY A 652 12.86 -26.64 10.57
N ILE A 653 12.10 -26.24 11.61
CA ILE A 653 11.03 -25.23 11.48
C ILE A 653 11.55 -23.78 11.46
N LYS A 654 12.85 -23.59 11.69
CA LYS A 654 13.47 -22.26 11.72
C LYS A 654 13.66 -21.73 10.31
N LEU A 655 12.76 -20.86 9.88
CA LEU A 655 12.74 -20.27 8.54
C LEU A 655 12.84 -18.75 8.60
N PRO A 656 13.43 -18.10 7.57
CA PRO A 656 13.42 -16.65 7.47
C PRO A 656 12.02 -16.15 7.09
N GLN A 657 11.57 -15.05 7.71
CA GLN A 657 10.36 -14.31 7.32
C GLN A 657 9.02 -15.01 7.63
N GLY A 658 8.85 -15.56 8.84
CA GLY A 658 7.56 -16.10 9.31
C GLY A 658 6.77 -15.06 10.12
N ASN A 659 5.63 -14.63 9.59
CA ASN A 659 4.66 -13.77 10.29
C ASN A 659 3.43 -14.62 10.63
N GLY A 660 3.61 -15.62 11.48
CA GLY A 660 2.61 -16.67 11.69
C GLY A 660 1.33 -16.15 12.35
N LEU A 661 0.18 -16.54 11.82
CA LEU A 661 -1.14 -16.22 12.38
C LEU A 661 -1.96 -17.45 12.74
N GLY A 662 -1.82 -18.55 11.99
CA GLY A 662 -2.62 -19.75 12.19
C GLY A 662 -1.89 -21.01 11.79
N ILE A 663 -2.34 -22.15 12.34
CA ILE A 663 -1.76 -23.46 12.07
C ILE A 663 -2.84 -24.52 11.86
N ILE A 664 -2.56 -25.44 10.96
CA ILE A 664 -3.28 -26.72 10.82
C ILE A 664 -2.27 -27.84 11.04
N VAL A 665 -2.66 -28.82 11.87
CA VAL A 665 -1.89 -30.05 12.07
C VAL A 665 -2.71 -31.23 11.56
N ALA A 666 -2.18 -31.94 10.57
CA ALA A 666 -2.85 -33.09 9.96
C ALA A 666 -1.87 -33.93 9.11
N GLU A 667 -2.31 -35.10 8.64
CA GLU A 667 -1.65 -35.78 7.53
C GLU A 667 -1.94 -35.01 6.23
N LEU A 668 -0.95 -34.28 5.70
CA LEU A 668 -1.14 -33.37 4.55
C LEU A 668 -0.46 -33.87 3.27
N ASP A 669 0.51 -34.77 3.37
CA ASP A 669 1.20 -35.34 2.21
C ASP A 669 0.81 -36.79 1.86
N GLY A 670 -0.10 -37.38 2.65
CA GLY A 670 -0.55 -38.77 2.51
C GLY A 670 0.44 -39.80 3.06
N VAL A 671 1.46 -39.36 3.83
CA VAL A 671 2.35 -40.21 4.61
C VAL A 671 1.89 -40.14 6.07
N PRO A 672 1.69 -41.29 6.75
CA PRO A 672 1.27 -41.28 8.14
C PRO A 672 2.20 -40.41 9.00
N GLY A 673 1.61 -39.54 9.81
CA GLY A 673 2.33 -38.54 10.58
C GLY A 673 1.56 -37.22 10.60
N ASN A 674 1.94 -36.34 11.53
CA ASN A 674 1.39 -34.99 11.61
C ASN A 674 2.35 -34.01 10.91
N ASP A 675 1.88 -33.43 9.82
CA ASP A 675 2.47 -32.30 9.11
C ASP A 675 1.89 -30.98 9.65
N LEU A 676 2.55 -29.86 9.34
CA LEU A 676 2.11 -28.53 9.76
C LEU A 676 1.90 -27.63 8.54
N PHE A 677 0.77 -26.93 8.50
CA PHE A 677 0.56 -25.83 7.57
C PHE A 677 0.40 -24.54 8.36
N ILE A 678 1.30 -23.58 8.14
CA ILE A 678 1.35 -22.30 8.85
C ILE A 678 0.90 -21.20 7.88
N ALA A 679 -0.17 -20.50 8.27
CA ALA A 679 -0.66 -19.33 7.56
C ALA A 679 0.11 -18.09 8.04
N ASN A 680 0.80 -17.41 7.12
CA ASN A 680 1.60 -16.24 7.40
C ASN A 680 0.97 -14.96 6.82
N ASP A 681 1.14 -13.84 7.50
CA ASP A 681 0.66 -12.54 7.03
C ASP A 681 1.69 -11.81 6.15
N PHE A 682 1.27 -11.33 4.99
CA PHE A 682 2.09 -10.60 3.99
C PHE A 682 3.34 -11.33 3.46
N VAL A 683 3.57 -12.58 3.84
CA VAL A 683 4.74 -13.39 3.47
C VAL A 683 4.29 -14.82 3.18
N PRO A 684 5.08 -15.65 2.46
CA PRO A 684 4.61 -16.96 2.02
C PRO A 684 4.19 -17.87 3.19
N ASN A 685 3.08 -18.57 3.06
CA ASN A 685 2.66 -19.66 3.94
C ASN A 685 3.68 -20.80 3.92
N TYR A 686 3.76 -21.56 5.00
CA TYR A 686 4.66 -22.71 5.10
C TYR A 686 3.90 -24.02 5.17
N LEU A 687 4.46 -25.06 4.54
CA LEU A 687 4.01 -26.44 4.66
C LEU A 687 5.20 -27.27 5.10
N MET A 688 5.19 -27.66 6.36
CA MET A 688 6.24 -28.40 7.03
C MET A 688 5.87 -29.89 7.01
N LEU A 689 6.53 -30.67 6.15
CA LEU A 689 6.31 -32.10 6.08
C LEU A 689 7.18 -32.84 7.08
N ASN A 690 6.60 -33.79 7.79
CA ASN A 690 7.27 -34.57 8.82
C ASN A 690 8.13 -35.68 8.20
N GLU A 691 9.46 -35.57 8.34
CA GLU A 691 10.41 -36.48 7.68
C GLU A 691 10.59 -37.83 8.40
N GLY A 692 9.95 -38.05 9.56
CA GLY A 692 10.26 -39.21 10.38
C GLY A 692 9.34 -39.45 11.57
N TRP A 693 8.05 -39.68 11.31
CA TRP A 693 6.95 -39.85 12.28
C TRP A 693 7.06 -40.99 13.34
N LYS A 694 8.22 -41.66 13.47
CA LYS A 694 8.56 -42.63 14.55
C LYS A 694 10.06 -42.72 14.84
N THR A 695 10.84 -41.72 14.42
CA THR A 695 12.30 -41.72 14.59
C THR A 695 12.72 -40.83 15.75
N THR A 696 13.82 -41.18 16.41
CA THR A 696 14.45 -40.29 17.39
C THR A 696 15.00 -39.07 16.66
N GLY A 697 14.34 -37.92 16.83
CA GLY A 697 14.69 -36.65 16.19
C GLY A 697 13.62 -36.20 15.21
N LEU A 698 12.57 -35.56 15.75
CA LEU A 698 11.52 -34.90 14.97
C LEU A 698 12.15 -33.90 14.00
N LYS A 699 11.81 -34.01 12.72
CA LYS A 699 12.31 -33.14 11.66
C LYS A 699 11.24 -32.82 10.65
N PHE A 700 11.25 -31.58 10.20
CA PHE A 700 10.36 -31.06 9.19
C PHE A 700 11.14 -30.48 8.01
N SER A 701 10.53 -30.56 6.83
CA SER A 701 10.98 -29.82 5.63
C SER A 701 9.87 -28.98 5.04
N GLU A 702 10.20 -27.72 4.73
CA GLU A 702 9.32 -26.76 4.07
C GLU A 702 9.07 -27.17 2.61
N GLN A 703 7.81 -27.20 2.17
CA GLN A 703 7.38 -27.64 0.84
C GLN A 703 6.21 -26.82 0.25
N ALA A 704 5.84 -25.67 0.79
CA ALA A 704 4.67 -24.91 0.33
C ALA A 704 4.85 -24.33 -1.07
N ILE A 705 6.04 -23.78 -1.37
CA ILE A 705 6.36 -23.22 -2.70
C ILE A 705 6.26 -24.31 -3.80
N PRO A 706 6.99 -25.45 -3.71
CA PRO A 706 6.93 -26.47 -4.77
C PRO A 706 5.54 -27.11 -4.89
N ARG A 707 4.68 -26.98 -3.88
CA ARG A 707 3.29 -27.48 -3.90
C ARG A 707 2.25 -26.44 -4.27
N GLY A 708 2.66 -25.18 -4.51
CA GLY A 708 1.79 -24.11 -4.98
C GLY A 708 0.77 -23.61 -3.96
N ILE A 709 1.07 -23.73 -2.66
CA ILE A 709 0.19 -23.31 -1.55
C ILE A 709 0.83 -22.27 -0.63
N ALA A 710 2.06 -21.82 -0.95
CA ALA A 710 2.74 -20.75 -0.22
C ALA A 710 2.08 -19.37 -0.42
N PHE A 711 1.39 -19.20 -1.54
CA PHE A 711 0.97 -17.92 -2.08
C PHE A 711 -0.48 -18.02 -2.55
N ASP A 712 -1.20 -16.90 -2.60
CA ASP A 712 -2.56 -16.89 -3.15
C ASP A 712 -2.54 -16.82 -4.69
N GLN A 713 -3.64 -16.39 -5.31
CA GLN A 713 -3.73 -16.26 -6.77
C GLN A 713 -2.99 -15.02 -7.30
N ASP A 714 -2.93 -13.96 -6.50
CA ASP A 714 -2.18 -12.72 -6.71
C ASP A 714 -0.75 -12.85 -6.22
N GLY A 715 -0.49 -13.95 -5.51
CA GLY A 715 0.70 -14.65 -5.08
C GLY A 715 1.24 -14.22 -3.74
#